data_AF-I0H4B0-F1
#
_entry.id   AF-I0H4B0-F1
#
_cell.length_a   1.000
_cell.length_b   1.000
_cell.length_c   1.000
_cell.angle_alpha   90.00
_cell.angle_beta   90.00
_cell.angle_gamma   90.00
#
_symmetry.space_group_name_H-M   'P 1'
#
loop_
_entity.id
_entity.type
_entity.pdbx_description
1 polymer ?
#
loop_
_entity_poly.entity_id
_entity_poly.type
_entity_poly.pdbx_seq_one_letter_code
_entity_poly.pdbx_strand_id
1 'polypeptide(L)'
;MTSVIDRWTCMRSFLARSATALATALMLSAGGLCAVATPAAAAVTSYIRLNQVGYPADQPKIAYLMGTTAQAGATFSVIAADGSTAGSGTVGASRGGWNSGYTAVLPIDFSAVTTPGTYTIRIAGVTTSPSFAVRARADLYAPVAGTMTQFFQTQRDGADVIPGLLGRRPSHLDDASATVYQVPAYAGTEDWDDTIDGGLTPISGVPPVDVAGGWFDAGDYLKFTHTTAYAAGALLLAQRSGSADTARAAEIEHAMQWLGKMWDEDTGVLYAQVGIGGGNSDGDFVGDHWVWRQPQADDAVTDPPGTGKYYLRHRPVLRANAPGAPLSPNLAGRVAAAFALSAQTHAATDPARARADLDTAAAIYAKAQTTGVGELVTSFPKGYYPESTWRDDMAFGATELALAGRALGDGRAGGWLTQGASWARAYLDAGARDTLNLYDVSGLALTDLSTAITAAGATGLAVTADQLLADQRAQLDAAVSRAEADRFRAAADYTTFDATSHALGLIAQAARYDAITGTARYAQFAQAQASWVLGGNPWGVSLIIGAGTTFAKCPHHQVANLGGSTTGSGAILAGAAVNGPNGEAVFDGLEPGDTTPCPAGGADPYAAFTGNGARFMDDADAWMSVEPAIDFTSTGLLAFALLGAGSSGPGPEPEPEPVIKRDTIGVYRPSNSTAYLRNKLEGGASDIPGFVVGAPGDVPLAGDWDGDGVDGIGYWRPSTRQFWLRNSLSVGDPDRFYTAAWATTSDIPLVGDWDGDGDDSVATWRPGDQTVRIRYDNTSGAAEVGVKFGSAGDTILVGDWDGDGYDSLGYYRPSTREFKLRNQLTGTAAPETVVVYGSTGDKPLAGDWNGDGKDTVGVFRPTGHQWHLRDTNTSGTADHSFSYGQDTDRPLVGDWLADTAGTPAQVAAVNGFYADPQFHPTQWVNANPGDPRAAAIRTAMAGKAGAAWFGNWSGDIRTAVDAYVSGAAAAGQVPILVAYNVPGRDCGGESSGGAGSPAAYRQWISDFAAGVAGRTAIVIVEPDAVALIDCLTEAERTTRFGLIAYAINAFSGRTWAYVDGGNASWVDADTMAARLVQAGVAGARGFAVNVSNFFTTAESSAYADAVNAGLAARGQRALPYVVDTSRNANGGTAGDWCNPEGVKLGVTSRVSTTGPEFLLWIKVPGDSDGDCGRLEDLPAGTFSPDLATWLISGT
;
A
#
# COMPACT_ATOMS: atom_id res chain seq x y z
N MET A 1 -41.81 -48.02 12.16
CA MET A 1 -43.08 -48.20 12.92
C MET A 1 -43.07 -47.25 14.11
N THR A 2 -44.23 -46.93 14.69
CA THR A 2 -44.34 -46.35 16.04
C THR A 2 -43.88 -47.40 17.10
N SER A 3 -43.52 -47.11 18.36
CA SER A 3 -43.73 -45.95 19.27
C SER A 3 -42.67 -46.00 20.42
N VAL A 4 -42.45 -45.08 21.39
CA VAL A 4 -42.78 -43.64 21.64
C VAL A 4 -42.11 -43.19 22.98
N ILE A 5 -41.89 -41.88 23.20
CA ILE A 5 -41.49 -41.16 24.46
C ILE A 5 -40.00 -41.28 24.89
N ASP A 6 -39.20 -40.21 25.17
CA ASP A 6 -39.34 -38.88 25.86
C ASP A 6 -39.20 -38.93 27.42
N ARG A 7 -38.71 -37.92 28.17
CA ARG A 7 -37.93 -36.69 27.88
C ARG A 7 -37.20 -36.16 29.14
N TRP A 8 -36.23 -35.27 28.95
CA TRP A 8 -35.85 -34.23 29.94
C TRP A 8 -36.65 -32.94 29.69
N THR A 9 -37.02 -32.20 30.76
CA THR A 9 -37.58 -30.82 30.75
C THR A 9 -37.70 -30.30 32.21
N CYS A 10 -37.67 -29.00 32.57
CA CYS A 10 -37.36 -27.77 31.82
C CYS A 10 -36.93 -26.58 32.73
N MET A 11 -36.04 -25.73 32.20
CA MET A 11 -35.90 -24.25 32.32
C MET A 11 -36.41 -23.38 33.51
N ARG A 12 -35.49 -22.47 33.94
CA ARG A 12 -35.60 -20.98 34.10
C ARG A 12 -36.07 -20.30 35.41
N SER A 13 -35.13 -19.49 35.94
CA SER A 13 -35.25 -18.10 36.47
C SER A 13 -36.08 -17.75 37.72
N PHE A 14 -35.54 -16.88 38.60
CA PHE A 14 -36.02 -15.49 38.80
C PHE A 14 -35.09 -14.62 39.69
N LEU A 15 -35.38 -13.30 39.71
CA LEU A 15 -34.66 -12.14 40.28
C LEU A 15 -34.17 -12.20 41.76
N ALA A 16 -33.23 -11.30 42.08
CA ALA A 16 -32.64 -11.10 43.41
C ALA A 16 -33.39 -10.08 44.30
N ARG A 17 -33.23 -10.20 45.64
CA ARG A 17 -33.00 -9.05 46.56
C ARG A 17 -32.65 -9.44 48.02
N SER A 18 -31.56 -8.84 48.49
CA SER A 18 -31.12 -8.44 49.85
C SER A 18 -31.94 -8.80 51.10
N ALA A 19 -31.27 -9.37 52.11
CA ALA A 19 -31.54 -9.08 53.54
C ALA A 19 -30.31 -9.35 54.45
N THR A 20 -29.68 -8.27 54.91
CA THR A 20 -28.85 -8.14 56.12
C THR A 20 -29.73 -8.29 57.40
N ALA A 21 -29.27 -8.41 58.66
CA ALA A 21 -27.95 -8.24 59.30
C ALA A 21 -27.95 -8.69 60.80
N LEU A 22 -26.74 -8.84 61.39
CA LEU A 22 -26.37 -8.59 62.82
C LEU A 22 -27.08 -9.42 63.93
N ALA A 23 -26.55 -9.62 65.15
CA ALA A 23 -25.21 -9.53 65.79
C ALA A 23 -25.24 -10.40 67.09
N THR A 24 -24.54 -10.24 68.24
CA THR A 24 -23.58 -9.28 68.89
C THR A 24 -22.99 -10.04 70.12
N ALA A 25 -21.90 -9.71 70.82
CA ALA A 25 -20.85 -8.68 70.76
C ALA A 25 -19.60 -9.16 71.57
N LEU A 26 -18.42 -8.60 71.32
CA LEU A 26 -17.33 -8.48 72.32
C LEU A 26 -16.43 -7.26 72.00
N MET A 27 -15.74 -6.71 72.99
CA MET A 27 -15.17 -5.35 72.95
C MET A 27 -13.63 -5.28 73.12
N LEU A 28 -13.11 -4.09 72.78
CA LEU A 28 -11.93 -3.40 73.36
C LEU A 28 -10.50 -3.78 72.90
N SER A 29 -9.97 -2.86 72.06
CA SER A 29 -8.73 -2.09 72.28
C SER A 29 -7.38 -2.63 71.79
N ALA A 30 -6.38 -1.73 71.87
CA ALA A 30 -5.00 -1.77 71.36
C ALA A 30 -4.86 -1.73 69.82
N GLY A 31 -3.97 -0.86 69.34
CA GLY A 31 -3.70 -0.65 67.92
C GLY A 31 -2.32 -1.14 67.51
N GLY A 32 -2.22 -1.60 66.26
CA GLY A 32 -0.98 -1.94 65.57
C GLY A 32 -1.26 -2.04 64.07
N LEU A 33 -0.33 -1.59 63.22
CA LEU A 33 -0.54 -1.61 61.77
C LEU A 33 -0.37 -3.03 61.23
N CYS A 34 -1.48 -3.78 61.13
CA CYS A 34 -1.56 -4.91 60.22
C CYS A 34 -1.67 -4.37 58.80
N ALA A 35 -0.54 -4.23 58.11
CA ALA A 35 -0.53 -4.05 56.67
C ALA A 35 -1.12 -5.30 56.02
N VAL A 36 -2.37 -5.22 55.55
CA VAL A 36 -3.00 -6.28 54.77
C VAL A 36 -2.32 -6.29 53.42
N ALA A 37 -1.33 -7.16 53.25
CA ALA A 37 -0.76 -7.45 51.95
C ALA A 37 -1.89 -7.99 51.06
N THR A 38 -2.24 -7.24 50.02
CA THR A 38 -3.04 -7.78 48.92
C THR A 38 -2.29 -8.99 48.33
N PRO A 39 -3.00 -10.04 47.88
CA PRO A 39 -2.35 -11.09 47.10
C PRO A 39 -1.66 -10.43 45.92
N ALA A 40 -0.35 -10.64 45.78
CA ALA A 40 0.35 -10.22 44.57
C ALA A 40 -0.27 -10.99 43.40
N ALA A 41 -0.84 -10.26 42.44
CA ALA A 41 -1.26 -10.87 41.18
C ALA A 41 -0.02 -11.54 40.56
N ALA A 42 -0.14 -12.82 40.21
CA ALA A 42 0.96 -13.54 39.58
C ALA A 42 1.37 -12.81 38.30
N ALA A 43 2.66 -12.50 38.16
CA ALA A 43 3.15 -11.76 37.01
C ALA A 43 2.90 -12.55 35.72
N VAL A 44 2.27 -11.92 34.73
CA VAL A 44 2.02 -12.52 33.42
C VAL A 44 3.37 -12.82 32.76
N THR A 45 3.64 -14.10 32.51
CA THR A 45 4.84 -14.51 31.76
C THR A 45 4.72 -13.94 30.36
N SER A 46 5.68 -13.11 29.95
CA SER A 46 5.62 -12.33 28.70
C SER A 46 6.59 -12.88 27.66
N TYR A 47 6.23 -12.79 26.39
CA TYR A 47 6.91 -13.48 25.29
C TYR A 47 7.32 -12.51 24.19
N ILE A 48 8.55 -12.62 23.70
CA ILE A 48 8.97 -11.92 22.48
C ILE A 48 8.65 -12.83 21.29
N ARG A 49 7.77 -12.35 20.40
CA ARG A 49 7.41 -12.95 19.11
C ARG A 49 8.24 -12.28 18.02
N LEU A 50 8.85 -13.06 17.14
CA LEU A 50 9.79 -12.56 16.11
C LEU A 50 9.94 -13.54 14.94
N ASN A 51 10.50 -13.07 13.83
CA ASN A 51 10.91 -13.93 12.73
C ASN A 51 12.05 -14.86 13.19
N GLN A 52 11.73 -16.14 13.41
CA GLN A 52 12.68 -17.11 13.95
C GLN A 52 13.77 -17.53 12.96
N VAL A 53 13.59 -17.28 11.66
CA VAL A 53 14.65 -17.46 10.65
C VAL A 53 15.59 -16.26 10.70
N GLY A 54 15.05 -15.05 10.60
CA GLY A 54 15.81 -13.81 10.78
C GLY A 54 15.28 -12.62 9.99
N TYR A 55 16.05 -11.54 10.04
CA TYR A 55 15.72 -10.24 9.47
C TYR A 55 16.78 -9.78 8.48
N PRO A 56 16.41 -9.25 7.30
CA PRO A 56 17.37 -8.71 6.35
C PRO A 56 18.17 -7.54 6.95
N ALA A 57 19.48 -7.55 6.74
CA ALA A 57 20.40 -6.53 7.28
C ALA A 57 20.05 -5.11 6.80
N ASP A 58 19.57 -5.02 5.56
CA ASP A 58 19.21 -3.84 4.77
C ASP A 58 17.80 -3.27 5.05
N GLN A 59 16.96 -3.95 5.82
CA GLN A 59 15.54 -3.56 6.03
C GLN A 59 15.21 -3.25 7.52
N PRO A 60 14.07 -2.61 7.83
CA PRO A 60 13.58 -2.44 9.20
C PRO A 60 13.43 -3.77 9.95
N LYS A 61 13.48 -3.77 11.28
CA LYS A 61 13.55 -5.00 12.08
C LYS A 61 12.66 -4.88 13.32
N ILE A 62 11.46 -5.46 13.25
CA ILE A 62 10.43 -5.36 14.29
C ILE A 62 10.11 -6.74 14.86
N ALA A 63 10.13 -6.84 16.19
CA ALA A 63 9.60 -7.95 16.99
C ALA A 63 8.47 -7.43 17.90
N TYR A 64 7.74 -8.32 18.58
CA TYR A 64 6.64 -7.93 19.48
C TYR A 64 6.77 -8.56 20.86
N LEU A 65 6.77 -7.76 21.93
CA LEU A 65 6.53 -8.24 23.28
C LEU A 65 5.02 -8.39 23.48
N MET A 66 4.56 -9.63 23.56
CA MET A 66 3.21 -9.96 24.03
C MET A 66 3.25 -10.11 25.55
N GLY A 67 2.47 -9.28 26.25
CA GLY A 67 2.58 -9.10 27.70
C GLY A 67 1.51 -8.16 28.22
N THR A 68 1.91 -7.14 28.99
CA THR A 68 1.01 -6.18 29.64
C THR A 68 1.46 -4.74 29.44
N THR A 69 0.53 -3.79 29.50
CA THR A 69 0.81 -2.36 29.27
C THR A 69 1.89 -1.78 30.21
N ALA A 70 2.09 -2.38 31.38
CA ALA A 70 3.15 -2.03 32.33
C ALA A 70 4.59 -2.29 31.81
N GLN A 71 4.75 -2.84 30.61
CA GLN A 71 6.04 -3.13 29.97
C GLN A 71 6.36 -2.19 28.79
N ALA A 72 5.46 -1.26 28.45
CA ALA A 72 5.78 -0.14 27.55
C ALA A 72 6.95 0.69 28.13
N GLY A 73 7.86 1.15 27.29
CA GLY A 73 9.07 1.88 27.69
C GLY A 73 10.15 1.01 28.36
N ALA A 74 9.95 -0.30 28.55
CA ALA A 74 10.96 -1.16 29.16
C ALA A 74 12.22 -1.28 28.29
N THR A 75 13.41 -1.20 28.89
CA THR A 75 14.67 -1.31 28.14
C THR A 75 14.90 -2.74 27.64
N PHE A 76 15.19 -2.88 26.35
CA PHE A 76 15.67 -4.13 25.75
C PHE A 76 17.13 -4.00 25.31
N SER A 77 17.81 -5.14 25.17
CA SER A 77 19.14 -5.25 24.55
C SER A 77 19.14 -6.38 23.53
N VAL A 78 19.71 -6.14 22.36
CA VAL A 78 20.03 -7.17 21.37
C VAL A 78 21.41 -7.72 21.70
N ILE A 79 21.46 -9.00 22.06
CA ILE A 79 22.66 -9.70 22.50
C ILE A 79 23.11 -10.65 21.40
N ALA A 80 24.36 -10.48 20.93
CA ALA A 80 24.99 -11.36 19.96
C ALA A 80 25.35 -12.73 20.55
N ALA A 81 25.61 -13.71 19.69
CA ALA A 81 25.95 -15.08 20.10
C ALA A 81 27.23 -15.21 20.96
N ASP A 82 28.12 -14.22 20.96
CA ASP A 82 29.31 -14.15 21.84
C ASP A 82 29.01 -13.54 23.23
N GLY A 83 27.78 -13.06 23.46
CA GLY A 83 27.35 -12.41 24.68
C GLY A 83 27.51 -10.88 24.69
N SER A 84 28.03 -10.27 23.62
CA SER A 84 28.13 -8.81 23.49
C SER A 84 26.78 -8.15 23.18
N THR A 85 26.60 -6.89 23.58
CA THR A 85 25.42 -6.10 23.21
C THR A 85 25.64 -5.45 21.85
N ALA A 86 24.86 -5.86 20.85
CA ALA A 86 24.90 -5.33 19.49
C ALA A 86 23.96 -4.13 19.28
N GLY A 87 22.98 -3.94 20.17
CA GLY A 87 22.07 -2.80 20.16
C GLY A 87 21.18 -2.77 21.41
N SER A 88 20.47 -1.68 21.63
CA SER A 88 19.53 -1.51 22.74
C SER A 88 18.54 -0.38 22.47
N GLY A 89 17.35 -0.47 23.05
CA GLY A 89 16.31 0.55 22.94
C GLY A 89 15.21 0.35 23.99
N THR A 90 14.04 0.93 23.74
CA THR A 90 12.84 0.78 24.58
C THR A 90 11.73 0.07 23.83
N VAL A 91 11.00 -0.80 24.52
CA VAL A 91 9.74 -1.37 24.04
C VAL A 91 8.73 -0.26 23.77
N GLY A 92 8.07 -0.27 22.62
CA GLY A 92 7.16 0.80 22.16
C GLY A 92 5.77 0.79 22.83
N ALA A 93 4.88 1.62 22.29
CA ALA A 93 3.49 1.76 22.75
C ALA A 93 2.63 0.50 22.48
N SER A 94 1.51 0.36 23.18
CA SER A 94 0.63 -0.82 23.06
C SER A 94 -0.23 -0.74 21.81
N ARG A 95 -0.11 -1.74 20.92
CA ARG A 95 -1.00 -1.97 19.77
C ARG A 95 -2.34 -2.61 20.15
N GLY A 96 -2.70 -2.56 21.45
CA GLY A 96 -3.90 -3.18 22.01
C GLY A 96 -3.63 -4.53 22.69
N GLY A 97 -4.62 -5.01 23.45
CA GLY A 97 -4.57 -6.31 24.12
C GLY A 97 -4.99 -7.45 23.20
N TRP A 98 -4.33 -8.60 23.33
CA TRP A 98 -4.60 -9.81 22.56
C TRP A 98 -5.69 -10.68 23.21
N ASN A 99 -5.57 -10.93 24.52
CA ASN A 99 -6.58 -11.61 25.32
C ASN A 99 -6.57 -11.11 26.78
N SER A 100 -7.33 -11.75 27.66
CA SER A 100 -7.46 -11.34 29.07
C SER A 100 -6.19 -11.51 29.92
N GLY A 101 -5.23 -12.34 29.47
CA GLY A 101 -3.90 -12.46 30.07
C GLY A 101 -2.90 -11.48 29.44
N TYR A 102 -2.89 -11.38 28.11
CA TYR A 102 -1.98 -10.53 27.34
C TYR A 102 -2.64 -9.20 26.97
N THR A 103 -2.67 -8.28 27.93
CA THR A 103 -3.33 -6.97 27.79
C THR A 103 -2.56 -5.95 26.94
N ALA A 104 -1.38 -6.30 26.43
CA ALA A 104 -0.65 -5.51 25.43
C ALA A 104 0.16 -6.37 24.46
N VAL A 105 0.19 -5.92 23.20
CA VAL A 105 1.19 -6.31 22.18
C VAL A 105 2.01 -5.06 21.88
N LEU A 106 3.32 -5.10 22.15
CA LEU A 106 4.19 -3.93 22.17
C LEU A 106 5.34 -4.13 21.16
N PRO A 107 5.57 -3.22 20.20
CA PRO A 107 6.62 -3.40 19.20
C PRO A 107 8.01 -3.20 19.83
N ILE A 108 8.99 -3.89 19.25
CA ILE A 108 10.42 -3.78 19.53
C ILE A 108 11.09 -3.51 18.19
N ASP A 109 11.36 -2.25 17.88
CA ASP A 109 12.20 -1.88 16.75
C ASP A 109 13.68 -2.02 17.14
N PHE A 110 14.42 -2.84 16.39
CA PHE A 110 15.87 -3.00 16.52
C PHE A 110 16.58 -2.84 15.17
N SER A 111 16.00 -2.07 14.24
CA SER A 111 16.46 -1.86 12.85
C SER A 111 17.94 -1.47 12.76
N ALA A 112 18.44 -0.71 13.74
CA ALA A 112 19.83 -0.29 13.87
C ALA A 112 20.85 -1.44 13.99
N VAL A 113 20.43 -2.67 14.32
CA VAL A 113 21.30 -3.85 14.31
C VAL A 113 21.41 -4.38 12.87
N THR A 114 22.30 -3.77 12.09
CA THR A 114 22.55 -4.11 10.67
C THR A 114 23.69 -5.10 10.45
N THR A 115 24.52 -5.36 11.47
CA THR A 115 25.66 -6.29 11.37
C THR A 115 25.16 -7.72 11.15
N PRO A 116 25.68 -8.47 10.16
CA PRO A 116 25.30 -9.86 9.97
C PRO A 116 25.75 -10.76 11.13
N GLY A 117 24.86 -11.62 11.62
CA GLY A 117 25.12 -12.45 12.80
C GLY A 117 23.92 -13.25 13.30
N THR A 118 24.02 -13.72 14.55
CA THR A 118 22.95 -14.41 15.28
C THR A 118 22.78 -13.78 16.65
N TYR A 119 21.53 -13.52 17.03
CA TYR A 119 21.15 -12.60 18.09
C TYR A 119 19.98 -13.13 18.92
N THR A 120 19.81 -12.56 20.12
CA THR A 120 18.60 -12.66 20.96
C THR A 120 18.21 -11.27 21.47
N ILE A 121 16.92 -10.99 21.65
CA ILE A 121 16.44 -9.78 22.33
C ILE A 121 16.17 -10.15 23.80
N ARG A 122 16.72 -9.36 24.73
CA ARG A 122 16.55 -9.54 26.17
C ARG A 122 15.92 -8.31 26.80
N ILE A 123 14.89 -8.50 27.61
CA ILE A 123 14.29 -7.46 28.47
C ILE A 123 14.55 -7.88 29.91
N ALA A 124 15.35 -7.09 30.63
CA ALA A 124 15.89 -7.47 31.93
C ALA A 124 14.77 -7.69 32.97
N GLY A 125 14.76 -8.86 33.61
CA GLY A 125 13.72 -9.24 34.58
C GLY A 125 12.36 -9.61 33.98
N VAL A 126 12.19 -9.56 32.65
CA VAL A 126 10.93 -9.90 31.97
C VAL A 126 11.07 -11.18 31.15
N THR A 127 11.89 -11.18 30.10
CA THR A 127 11.95 -12.31 29.15
C THR A 127 13.19 -12.24 28.23
N THR A 128 13.43 -13.28 27.43
CA THR A 128 14.43 -13.29 26.35
C THR A 128 13.87 -14.09 25.17
N SER A 129 14.09 -13.61 23.95
CA SER A 129 13.57 -14.22 22.73
C SER A 129 14.28 -15.54 22.38
N PRO A 130 13.70 -16.34 21.46
CA PRO A 130 14.47 -17.29 20.68
C PRO A 130 15.63 -16.61 19.92
N SER A 131 16.60 -17.40 19.49
CA SER A 131 17.69 -16.92 18.62
C SER A 131 17.21 -16.70 17.20
N PHE A 132 17.61 -15.59 16.58
CA PHE A 132 17.32 -15.25 15.19
C PHE A 132 18.58 -14.76 14.47
N ALA A 133 18.56 -14.71 13.14
CA ALA A 133 19.67 -14.18 12.34
C ALA A 133 19.44 -12.74 11.85
N VAL A 134 20.53 -12.04 11.54
CA VAL A 134 20.53 -10.88 10.63
C VAL A 134 21.50 -11.22 9.50
N ARG A 135 21.06 -11.21 8.24
CA ARG A 135 21.86 -11.58 7.03
C ARG A 135 21.31 -10.90 5.76
N ALA A 136 21.85 -11.21 4.58
CA ALA A 136 21.22 -10.84 3.32
C ALA A 136 19.93 -11.65 3.09
N ARG A 137 18.99 -11.12 2.29
CA ARG A 137 17.69 -11.77 2.00
C ARG A 137 17.83 -13.19 1.45
N ALA A 138 18.78 -13.42 0.54
CA ALA A 138 19.07 -14.74 -0.02
C ALA A 138 19.45 -15.77 1.07
N ASP A 139 20.33 -15.41 2.01
CA ASP A 139 20.81 -16.28 3.10
C ASP A 139 19.72 -16.64 4.13
N LEU A 140 18.59 -15.92 4.12
CA LEU A 140 17.45 -16.14 5.00
C LEU A 140 16.37 -16.96 4.31
N TYR A 141 15.94 -16.56 3.11
CA TYR A 141 14.69 -17.06 2.52
C TYR A 141 14.89 -18.16 1.47
N ALA A 142 16.00 -18.18 0.73
CA ALA A 142 16.27 -19.30 -0.20
C ALA A 142 16.42 -20.66 0.52
N PRO A 143 17.06 -20.77 1.71
CA PRO A 143 17.04 -22.00 2.49
C PRO A 143 15.64 -22.44 2.94
N VAL A 144 14.71 -21.50 3.17
CA VAL A 144 13.31 -21.84 3.50
C VAL A 144 12.65 -22.46 2.27
N ALA A 145 12.69 -21.81 1.10
CA ALA A 145 12.11 -22.36 -0.13
C ALA A 145 12.70 -23.74 -0.53
N GLY A 146 14.02 -23.92 -0.37
CA GLY A 146 14.68 -25.23 -0.55
C GLY A 146 14.26 -26.28 0.48
N THR A 147 13.90 -25.87 1.70
CA THR A 147 13.31 -26.77 2.70
C THR A 147 11.86 -27.14 2.33
N MET A 148 11.06 -26.18 1.86
CA MET A 148 9.68 -26.41 1.39
C MET A 148 9.59 -27.39 0.21
N THR A 149 10.66 -27.53 -0.57
CA THR A 149 10.78 -28.56 -1.61
C THR A 149 10.74 -30.00 -1.05
N GLN A 150 11.13 -30.23 0.21
CA GLN A 150 11.15 -31.55 0.85
C GLN A 150 9.75 -32.06 1.24
N PHE A 151 8.75 -31.17 1.31
CA PHE A 151 7.36 -31.57 1.48
C PHE A 151 6.87 -32.34 0.24
N PHE A 152 7.01 -31.75 -0.95
CA PHE A 152 6.66 -32.40 -2.23
C PHE A 152 7.35 -33.76 -2.41
N GLN A 153 8.61 -33.89 -1.99
CA GLN A 153 9.34 -35.17 -1.98
C GLN A 153 8.70 -36.23 -1.08
N THR A 154 8.09 -35.81 0.03
CA THR A 154 7.34 -36.67 0.95
C THR A 154 5.96 -37.04 0.39
N GLN A 155 5.28 -36.07 -0.24
CA GLN A 155 3.97 -36.25 -0.87
C GLN A 155 4.02 -37.15 -2.12
N ARG A 156 5.19 -37.41 -2.70
CA ARG A 156 5.33 -38.31 -3.85
C ARG A 156 4.64 -39.65 -3.61
N ASP A 157 3.94 -40.10 -4.64
CA ASP A 157 3.19 -41.36 -4.69
C ASP A 157 3.65 -42.25 -5.88
N GLY A 158 3.17 -43.49 -5.96
CA GLY A 158 3.48 -44.44 -7.03
C GLY A 158 4.80 -45.19 -6.80
N ALA A 159 5.53 -45.47 -7.89
CA ALA A 159 6.79 -46.21 -7.85
C ALA A 159 8.01 -45.36 -7.44
N ASP A 160 8.06 -44.10 -7.90
CA ASP A 160 9.24 -43.22 -7.81
C ASP A 160 9.24 -42.34 -6.55
N VAL A 161 8.83 -42.93 -5.43
CA VAL A 161 8.76 -42.29 -4.11
C VAL A 161 10.15 -42.11 -3.51
N ILE A 162 10.46 -40.89 -3.09
CA ILE A 162 11.71 -40.55 -2.39
C ILE A 162 11.54 -40.90 -0.90
N PRO A 163 12.39 -41.74 -0.28
CA PRO A 163 12.21 -42.13 1.12
C PRO A 163 12.27 -40.99 2.14
N GLY A 164 13.01 -39.91 1.83
CA GLY A 164 13.06 -38.69 2.62
C GLY A 164 13.48 -38.89 4.09
N LEU A 165 13.04 -37.98 4.96
CA LEU A 165 13.26 -38.06 6.41
C LEU A 165 12.31 -39.07 7.10
N LEU A 166 11.13 -39.30 6.51
CA LEU A 166 10.04 -40.10 7.08
C LEU A 166 10.08 -41.59 6.66
N GLY A 167 11.07 -42.01 5.88
CA GLY A 167 11.20 -43.41 5.45
C GLY A 167 10.08 -43.89 4.52
N ARG A 168 9.55 -42.97 3.71
CA ARG A 168 8.52 -43.22 2.67
C ARG A 168 8.91 -44.40 1.78
N ARG A 169 7.91 -45.05 1.20
CA ARG A 169 8.05 -46.21 0.31
C ARG A 169 7.08 -46.08 -0.86
N PRO A 170 7.34 -46.76 -2.00
CA PRO A 170 6.38 -46.88 -3.08
C PRO A 170 5.00 -47.29 -2.56
N SER A 171 3.97 -46.65 -3.09
CA SER A 171 2.58 -46.74 -2.63
C SER A 171 1.60 -46.66 -3.80
N HIS A 172 0.42 -47.24 -3.64
CA HIS A 172 -0.70 -47.19 -4.60
C HIS A 172 -0.27 -47.62 -6.02
N LEU A 173 0.45 -48.74 -6.12
CA LEU A 173 1.04 -49.22 -7.37
C LEU A 173 -0.02 -49.65 -8.40
N ASP A 174 -1.22 -50.00 -7.93
CA ASP A 174 -2.38 -50.32 -8.77
C ASP A 174 -2.97 -49.09 -9.48
N ASP A 175 -2.58 -47.85 -9.13
CA ASP A 175 -2.91 -46.62 -9.87
C ASP A 175 -2.46 -46.67 -11.35
N ALA A 176 -1.45 -47.51 -11.66
CA ALA A 176 -0.96 -47.72 -13.04
C ALA A 176 -1.97 -48.47 -13.94
N SER A 177 -3.09 -48.92 -13.37
CA SER A 177 -4.24 -49.54 -14.05
C SER A 177 -5.54 -49.24 -13.30
N ALA A 178 -5.72 -47.99 -12.88
CA ALA A 178 -6.88 -47.54 -12.09
C ALA A 178 -8.18 -47.61 -12.90
N THR A 179 -9.32 -47.73 -12.20
CA THR A 179 -10.65 -47.79 -12.83
C THR A 179 -11.34 -46.43 -12.76
N VAL A 180 -11.97 -46.01 -13.87
CA VAL A 180 -12.69 -44.74 -13.96
C VAL A 180 -14.15 -44.90 -13.54
N TYR A 181 -14.61 -44.04 -12.61
CA TYR A 181 -15.93 -44.09 -12.00
C TYR A 181 -16.78 -42.86 -12.35
N GLN A 182 -18.10 -43.01 -12.26
CA GLN A 182 -19.02 -41.88 -12.20
C GLN A 182 -18.78 -41.10 -10.91
N VAL A 183 -18.92 -39.77 -10.96
CA VAL A 183 -18.95 -38.94 -9.74
C VAL A 183 -20.10 -39.43 -8.85
N PRO A 184 -19.86 -39.76 -7.58
CA PRO A 184 -20.90 -40.25 -6.68
C PRO A 184 -21.90 -39.15 -6.30
N ALA A 185 -23.05 -39.56 -5.78
CA ALA A 185 -23.87 -38.70 -4.93
C ALA A 185 -23.33 -38.75 -3.50
N TYR A 186 -23.51 -37.66 -2.76
CA TYR A 186 -23.17 -37.56 -1.34
C TYR A 186 -24.45 -37.54 -0.50
N ALA A 187 -24.39 -38.13 0.70
CA ALA A 187 -25.55 -38.33 1.56
C ALA A 187 -25.91 -37.10 2.43
N GLY A 188 -24.97 -36.16 2.58
CA GLY A 188 -25.09 -34.97 3.39
C GLY A 188 -25.89 -33.83 2.76
N THR A 189 -26.08 -32.76 3.55
CA THR A 189 -26.67 -31.49 3.11
C THR A 189 -25.70 -30.31 3.11
N GLU A 190 -24.48 -30.52 3.61
CA GLU A 190 -23.39 -29.52 3.60
C GLU A 190 -22.42 -29.87 2.47
N ASP A 191 -21.87 -28.86 1.77
CA ASP A 191 -21.02 -29.04 0.57
C ASP A 191 -19.73 -29.85 0.83
N TRP A 192 -19.34 -30.03 2.09
CA TRP A 192 -18.13 -30.73 2.56
C TRP A 192 -18.36 -32.14 3.11
N ASP A 193 -19.60 -32.66 3.15
CA ASP A 193 -19.85 -34.05 3.57
C ASP A 193 -19.37 -35.03 2.49
N ASP A 194 -18.36 -35.84 2.82
CA ASP A 194 -17.74 -36.80 1.91
C ASP A 194 -18.40 -38.20 1.91
N THR A 195 -19.43 -38.40 2.74
CA THR A 195 -20.17 -39.66 2.84
C THR A 195 -20.91 -39.95 1.54
N ILE A 196 -20.49 -40.99 0.81
CA ILE A 196 -21.10 -41.39 -0.46
C ILE A 196 -22.47 -42.04 -0.22
N ASP A 197 -23.49 -41.63 -0.99
CA ASP A 197 -24.79 -42.29 -0.99
C ASP A 197 -24.77 -43.57 -1.84
N GLY A 198 -24.96 -44.72 -1.21
CA GLY A 198 -24.95 -46.02 -1.87
C GLY A 198 -23.56 -46.47 -2.32
N GLY A 199 -23.33 -46.63 -3.63
CA GLY A 199 -22.14 -47.32 -4.14
C GLY A 199 -21.56 -46.79 -5.45
N LEU A 200 -20.24 -46.84 -5.57
CA LEU A 200 -19.50 -46.35 -6.74
C LEU A 200 -19.78 -47.17 -8.01
N THR A 201 -20.11 -46.47 -9.11
CA THR A 201 -20.44 -47.08 -10.41
C THR A 201 -19.31 -46.90 -11.43
N PRO A 202 -18.63 -47.98 -11.86
CA PRO A 202 -17.62 -47.91 -12.93
C PRO A 202 -18.20 -47.45 -14.28
N ILE A 203 -17.44 -46.72 -15.07
CA ILE A 203 -17.88 -46.27 -16.40
C ILE A 203 -17.65 -47.37 -17.44
N SER A 204 -18.71 -48.12 -17.75
CA SER A 204 -18.68 -49.20 -18.75
C SER A 204 -18.13 -48.73 -20.11
N GLY A 205 -17.17 -49.47 -20.65
CA GLY A 205 -16.53 -49.20 -21.94
C GLY A 205 -15.30 -48.28 -21.88
N VAL A 206 -14.98 -47.69 -20.72
CA VAL A 206 -13.71 -46.99 -20.50
C VAL A 206 -12.64 -48.01 -20.05
N PRO A 207 -11.46 -48.07 -20.68
CA PRO A 207 -10.38 -48.94 -20.22
C PRO A 207 -9.76 -48.43 -18.90
N PRO A 208 -9.02 -49.26 -18.16
CA PRO A 208 -8.20 -48.80 -17.05
C PRO A 208 -7.15 -47.77 -17.51
N VAL A 209 -6.78 -46.86 -16.61
CA VAL A 209 -5.89 -45.72 -16.88
C VAL A 209 -4.66 -45.77 -15.98
N ASP A 210 -3.52 -45.26 -16.45
CA ASP A 210 -2.35 -45.01 -15.60
C ASP A 210 -2.46 -43.60 -15.03
N VAL A 211 -2.66 -43.49 -13.71
CA VAL A 211 -2.62 -42.25 -12.93
C VAL A 211 -1.58 -42.31 -11.80
N ALA A 212 -0.63 -43.25 -11.89
CA ALA A 212 0.41 -43.44 -10.88
C ALA A 212 1.45 -42.31 -10.90
N GLY A 213 2.02 -41.99 -9.74
CA GLY A 213 2.84 -40.80 -9.55
C GLY A 213 2.02 -39.64 -8.99
N GLY A 214 2.51 -38.41 -9.17
CA GLY A 214 1.90 -37.21 -8.58
C GLY A 214 2.19 -37.07 -7.09
N TRP A 215 1.55 -36.09 -6.46
CA TRP A 215 1.64 -35.82 -5.03
C TRP A 215 0.32 -36.12 -4.35
N PHE A 216 0.38 -36.62 -3.12
CA PHE A 216 -0.72 -36.51 -2.16
C PHE A 216 -0.98 -35.04 -1.86
N ASP A 217 -2.26 -34.71 -1.70
CA ASP A 217 -2.70 -33.34 -1.64
C ASP A 217 -2.41 -32.65 -0.30
N ALA A 218 -2.83 -33.27 0.80
CA ALA A 218 -2.70 -32.73 2.14
C ALA A 218 -2.14 -33.76 3.15
N GLY A 219 -2.79 -33.93 4.31
CA GLY A 219 -2.44 -34.94 5.30
C GLY A 219 -2.91 -36.36 4.95
N ASP A 220 -3.77 -36.43 3.94
CA ASP A 220 -4.44 -37.57 3.32
C ASP A 220 -3.62 -38.19 2.16
N TYR A 221 -4.26 -39.05 1.35
CA TYR A 221 -3.65 -39.63 0.15
C TYR A 221 -4.42 -39.39 -1.17
N LEU A 222 -5.41 -38.50 -1.21
CA LEU A 222 -6.06 -38.06 -2.45
C LEU A 222 -5.09 -37.26 -3.32
N LYS A 223 -5.42 -37.17 -4.61
CA LYS A 223 -4.63 -36.42 -5.60
C LYS A 223 -5.59 -35.69 -6.53
N PHE A 224 -5.60 -34.35 -6.49
CA PHE A 224 -6.44 -33.54 -7.37
C PHE A 224 -5.61 -32.82 -8.45
N THR A 225 -6.16 -32.76 -9.66
CA THR A 225 -5.57 -32.05 -10.79
C THR A 225 -5.59 -30.53 -10.58
N HIS A 226 -6.58 -30.02 -9.84
CA HIS A 226 -6.78 -28.61 -9.53
C HIS A 226 -5.63 -28.00 -8.70
N THR A 227 -5.36 -28.60 -7.53
CA THR A 227 -4.26 -28.23 -6.62
C THR A 227 -2.88 -28.57 -7.20
N THR A 228 -2.72 -29.73 -7.84
CA THR A 228 -1.42 -30.10 -8.46
C THR A 228 -1.04 -29.14 -9.59
N ALA A 229 -2.00 -28.66 -10.39
CA ALA A 229 -1.74 -27.65 -11.43
C ALA A 229 -1.37 -26.29 -10.85
N TYR A 230 -2.03 -25.86 -9.75
CA TYR A 230 -1.64 -24.67 -8.99
C TYR A 230 -0.19 -24.79 -8.50
N ALA A 231 0.12 -25.89 -7.79
CA ALA A 231 1.42 -26.10 -7.17
C ALA A 231 2.54 -26.24 -8.20
N ALA A 232 2.32 -26.97 -9.29
CA ALA A 232 3.25 -27.04 -10.41
C ALA A 232 3.52 -25.65 -11.01
N GLY A 233 2.48 -24.84 -11.21
CA GLY A 233 2.59 -23.46 -11.66
C GLY A 233 3.44 -22.59 -10.74
N ALA A 234 3.16 -22.60 -9.43
CA ALA A 234 3.91 -21.84 -8.43
C ALA A 234 5.39 -22.28 -8.35
N LEU A 235 5.68 -23.59 -8.39
CA LEU A 235 7.05 -24.10 -8.42
C LEU A 235 7.79 -23.73 -9.73
N LEU A 236 7.12 -23.79 -10.88
CA LEU A 236 7.66 -23.35 -12.18
C LEU A 236 7.98 -21.84 -12.18
N LEU A 237 7.11 -21.01 -11.61
CA LEU A 237 7.35 -19.57 -11.45
C LEU A 237 8.53 -19.29 -10.51
N ALA A 238 8.67 -20.06 -9.42
CA ALA A 238 9.81 -19.98 -8.52
C ALA A 238 11.12 -20.46 -9.18
N GLN A 239 11.06 -21.39 -10.15
CA GLN A 239 12.20 -21.77 -10.97
C GLN A 239 12.55 -20.69 -12.01
N ARG A 240 11.54 -20.02 -12.58
CA ARG A 240 11.69 -18.93 -13.57
C ARG A 240 12.27 -17.65 -12.95
N SER A 241 12.04 -17.38 -11.67
CA SER A 241 12.48 -16.16 -10.97
C SER A 241 13.99 -16.10 -10.63
N GLY A 242 14.81 -17.02 -11.13
CA GLY A 242 16.26 -17.05 -10.91
C GLY A 242 16.70 -17.79 -9.63
N SER A 243 15.77 -18.23 -8.78
CA SER A 243 16.00 -19.05 -7.58
C SER A 243 16.38 -20.51 -7.91
N ALA A 244 16.94 -20.80 -9.09
CA ALA A 244 16.97 -22.14 -9.70
C ALA A 244 17.57 -23.24 -8.79
N ASP A 245 16.74 -24.26 -8.49
CA ASP A 245 17.06 -25.37 -7.60
C ASP A 245 16.89 -26.70 -8.36
N THR A 246 17.82 -27.65 -8.16
CA THR A 246 17.83 -28.95 -8.85
C THR A 246 16.87 -29.97 -8.25
N ALA A 247 16.62 -29.92 -6.94
CA ALA A 247 15.60 -30.72 -6.29
C ALA A 247 14.21 -30.23 -6.70
N ARG A 248 13.98 -28.90 -6.71
CA ARG A 248 12.71 -28.33 -7.19
C ARG A 248 12.46 -28.64 -8.66
N ALA A 249 13.49 -28.62 -9.51
CA ALA A 249 13.36 -29.07 -10.90
C ALA A 249 12.88 -30.53 -10.98
N ALA A 250 13.42 -31.43 -10.15
CA ALA A 250 12.99 -32.84 -10.11
C ALA A 250 11.57 -33.03 -9.57
N GLU A 251 11.08 -32.14 -8.70
CA GLU A 251 9.68 -32.12 -8.25
C GLU A 251 8.73 -31.59 -9.34
N ILE A 252 9.11 -30.51 -10.05
CA ILE A 252 8.38 -29.99 -11.22
C ILE A 252 8.21 -31.10 -12.27
N GLU A 253 9.27 -31.85 -12.58
CA GLU A 253 9.20 -32.98 -13.52
C GLU A 253 8.20 -34.05 -13.08
N HIS A 254 8.17 -34.39 -11.79
CA HIS A 254 7.27 -35.40 -11.24
C HIS A 254 5.80 -34.96 -11.36
N ALA A 255 5.49 -33.69 -11.10
CA ALA A 255 4.14 -33.15 -11.27
C ALA A 255 3.73 -33.00 -12.73
N MET A 256 4.60 -32.51 -13.62
CA MET A 256 4.27 -32.37 -15.04
C MET A 256 4.06 -33.72 -15.73
N GLN A 257 4.81 -34.76 -15.33
CA GLN A 257 4.59 -36.13 -15.80
C GLN A 257 3.22 -36.68 -15.33
N TRP A 258 2.79 -36.37 -14.11
CA TRP A 258 1.48 -36.78 -13.61
C TRP A 258 0.33 -35.99 -14.25
N LEU A 259 0.46 -34.66 -14.40
CA LEU A 259 -0.51 -33.83 -15.13
C LEU A 259 -0.67 -34.29 -16.60
N GLY A 260 0.42 -34.80 -17.21
CA GLY A 260 0.37 -35.45 -18.53
C GLY A 260 -0.45 -36.75 -18.56
N LYS A 261 -0.44 -37.53 -17.48
CA LYS A 261 -1.31 -38.72 -17.32
C LYS A 261 -2.76 -38.36 -17.05
N MET A 262 -3.01 -37.27 -16.33
CA MET A 262 -4.38 -36.80 -16.04
C MET A 262 -5.09 -36.24 -17.27
N TRP A 263 -4.40 -36.08 -18.41
CA TRP A 263 -4.95 -35.60 -19.68
C TRP A 263 -4.97 -36.70 -20.76
N ASP A 264 -6.17 -37.15 -21.13
CA ASP A 264 -6.40 -38.01 -22.29
C ASP A 264 -6.67 -37.14 -23.52
N GLU A 265 -5.65 -36.95 -24.37
CA GLU A 265 -5.73 -36.16 -25.59
C GLU A 265 -6.65 -36.79 -26.67
N ASP A 266 -6.68 -38.12 -26.76
CA ASP A 266 -7.45 -38.87 -27.77
C ASP A 266 -8.97 -38.72 -27.57
N THR A 267 -9.45 -38.78 -26.32
CA THR A 267 -10.87 -38.54 -25.99
C THR A 267 -11.16 -37.10 -25.56
N GLY A 268 -10.11 -36.33 -25.27
CA GLY A 268 -10.17 -34.97 -24.78
C GLY A 268 -10.76 -34.87 -23.38
N VAL A 269 -10.45 -35.85 -22.54
CA VAL A 269 -10.88 -35.97 -21.13
C VAL A 269 -9.76 -35.50 -20.21
N LEU A 270 -10.14 -34.73 -19.19
CA LEU A 270 -9.28 -34.46 -18.05
C LEU A 270 -9.80 -35.23 -16.83
N TYR A 271 -8.94 -36.00 -16.19
CA TYR A 271 -9.20 -36.60 -14.89
C TYR A 271 -9.03 -35.52 -13.81
N ALA A 272 -9.95 -35.46 -12.84
CA ALA A 272 -9.98 -34.42 -11.81
C ALA A 272 -9.34 -34.89 -10.50
N GLN A 273 -9.54 -36.16 -10.15
CA GLN A 273 -9.26 -36.71 -8.82
C GLN A 273 -8.95 -38.21 -8.89
N VAL A 274 -8.03 -38.64 -8.02
CA VAL A 274 -7.75 -40.05 -7.73
C VAL A 274 -7.99 -40.30 -6.23
N GLY A 275 -8.83 -41.29 -5.92
CA GLY A 275 -9.25 -41.65 -4.56
C GLY A 275 -10.58 -41.02 -4.11
N ILE A 276 -11.03 -41.42 -2.92
CA ILE A 276 -12.22 -40.91 -2.22
C ILE A 276 -11.89 -40.66 -0.74
N GLY A 277 -12.39 -39.55 -0.17
CA GLY A 277 -12.16 -39.22 1.25
C GLY A 277 -13.07 -40.02 2.18
N GLY A 278 -14.38 -39.95 1.93
CA GLY A 278 -15.38 -40.70 2.69
C GLY A 278 -15.60 -42.14 2.23
N GLY A 279 -16.16 -42.94 3.13
CA GLY A 279 -16.82 -44.21 2.80
C GLY A 279 -18.26 -44.00 2.34
N ASN A 280 -19.12 -45.01 2.45
CA ASN A 280 -20.55 -44.91 2.10
C ASN A 280 -21.52 -44.94 3.30
N SER A 281 -22.72 -44.41 3.06
CA SER A 281 -23.83 -44.34 4.02
C SER A 281 -24.31 -45.71 4.52
N ASP A 282 -24.18 -46.76 3.72
CA ASP A 282 -24.48 -48.15 4.11
C ASP A 282 -23.37 -48.82 4.95
N GLY A 283 -22.15 -48.26 4.97
CA GLY A 283 -20.99 -48.79 5.70
C GLY A 283 -20.32 -50.03 5.08
N ASP A 284 -20.51 -50.25 3.77
CA ASP A 284 -19.86 -51.35 3.04
C ASP A 284 -18.36 -51.12 2.85
N PHE A 285 -17.93 -49.89 2.61
CA PHE A 285 -16.53 -49.52 2.31
C PHE A 285 -16.13 -48.19 2.94
N VAL A 286 -14.81 -47.95 3.01
CA VAL A 286 -14.19 -46.75 3.59
C VAL A 286 -13.33 -46.00 2.57
N GLY A 287 -13.24 -44.68 2.72
CA GLY A 287 -12.30 -43.81 2.03
C GLY A 287 -11.10 -43.43 2.90
N ASP A 288 -10.29 -42.50 2.41
CA ASP A 288 -9.01 -42.12 3.02
C ASP A 288 -9.15 -41.48 4.41
N HIS A 289 -10.07 -40.53 4.55
CA HIS A 289 -10.28 -39.74 5.78
C HIS A 289 -10.76 -40.59 6.96
N TRP A 290 -11.36 -41.74 6.67
CA TRP A 290 -11.94 -42.64 7.69
C TRP A 290 -10.91 -43.65 8.23
N VAL A 291 -9.68 -43.72 7.69
CA VAL A 291 -8.67 -44.72 8.10
C VAL A 291 -7.24 -44.18 8.03
N TRP A 292 -6.62 -44.01 9.19
CA TRP A 292 -5.20 -43.68 9.32
C TRP A 292 -4.31 -44.89 9.00
N ARG A 293 -3.42 -44.77 8.01
CA ARG A 293 -2.35 -45.75 7.73
C ARG A 293 -1.12 -45.13 7.09
N GLN A 294 -0.06 -45.93 6.93
CA GLN A 294 1.01 -45.63 6.00
C GLN A 294 0.59 -46.12 4.59
N PRO A 295 0.83 -45.37 3.49
CA PRO A 295 0.12 -45.60 2.23
C PRO A 295 0.56 -46.90 1.53
N GLN A 296 1.82 -47.31 1.72
CA GLN A 296 2.29 -48.63 1.27
C GLN A 296 1.62 -49.84 1.97
N ALA A 297 0.68 -49.61 2.90
CA ALA A 297 -0.16 -50.66 3.45
C ALA A 297 -1.34 -51.01 2.53
N ASP A 298 -1.76 -50.09 1.65
CA ASP A 298 -2.95 -50.29 0.81
C ASP A 298 -2.67 -51.27 -0.33
N ASP A 299 -1.44 -51.30 -0.86
CA ASP A 299 -0.97 -52.34 -1.78
C ASP A 299 -1.04 -53.77 -1.20
N ALA A 300 -1.23 -53.91 0.12
CA ALA A 300 -1.43 -55.19 0.81
C ALA A 300 -2.91 -55.55 1.08
N VAL A 301 -3.87 -54.68 0.74
CA VAL A 301 -5.31 -54.98 0.86
C VAL A 301 -5.71 -56.08 -0.12
N THR A 302 -6.62 -56.95 0.33
CA THR A 302 -7.17 -58.09 -0.42
C THR A 302 -8.70 -58.19 -0.33
N ASP A 303 -9.37 -57.10 0.06
CA ASP A 303 -10.82 -57.08 0.28
C ASP A 303 -11.59 -57.22 -1.05
N PRO A 304 -12.81 -57.80 -1.06
CA PRO A 304 -13.60 -57.90 -2.28
C PRO A 304 -13.99 -56.55 -2.91
N PRO A 305 -14.20 -56.48 -4.24
CA PRO A 305 -14.65 -55.26 -4.91
C PRO A 305 -15.89 -54.62 -4.27
N GLY A 306 -15.77 -53.34 -3.91
CA GLY A 306 -16.84 -52.57 -3.29
C GLY A 306 -17.01 -52.78 -1.78
N THR A 307 -16.11 -53.48 -1.09
CA THR A 307 -16.20 -53.69 0.36
C THR A 307 -14.91 -53.39 1.12
N GLY A 308 -15.04 -53.07 2.40
CA GLY A 308 -13.94 -52.82 3.32
C GLY A 308 -12.99 -51.75 2.79
N LYS A 309 -11.70 -52.07 2.74
CA LYS A 309 -10.62 -51.18 2.30
C LYS A 309 -10.33 -51.26 0.80
N TYR A 310 -11.16 -51.93 -0.01
CA TYR A 310 -10.91 -52.15 -1.44
C TYR A 310 -10.55 -50.88 -2.20
N TYR A 311 -11.23 -49.76 -1.96
CA TYR A 311 -11.01 -48.48 -2.65
C TYR A 311 -9.79 -47.69 -2.16
N LEU A 312 -9.16 -48.07 -1.05
CA LEU A 312 -7.86 -47.50 -0.63
C LEU A 312 -6.74 -48.02 -1.55
N ARG A 313 -6.87 -49.26 -2.02
CA ARG A 313 -5.97 -49.91 -2.98
C ARG A 313 -6.34 -49.62 -4.43
N HIS A 314 -7.57 -49.94 -4.80
CA HIS A 314 -8.07 -49.83 -6.17
C HIS A 314 -8.78 -48.49 -6.34
N ARG A 315 -7.98 -47.42 -6.27
CA ARG A 315 -8.46 -46.05 -6.08
C ARG A 315 -9.34 -45.59 -7.26
N PRO A 316 -10.56 -45.07 -6.99
CA PRO A 316 -11.43 -44.53 -8.03
C PRO A 316 -10.80 -43.33 -8.75
N VAL A 317 -10.91 -43.27 -10.07
CA VAL A 317 -10.57 -42.07 -10.86
C VAL A 317 -11.85 -41.37 -11.31
N LEU A 318 -11.97 -40.08 -11.00
CA LEU A 318 -13.12 -39.24 -11.36
C LEU A 318 -12.74 -38.26 -12.49
N ARG A 319 -13.66 -38.04 -13.43
CA ARG A 319 -13.44 -37.17 -14.61
C ARG A 319 -14.01 -35.77 -14.39
N ALA A 320 -13.29 -34.75 -14.86
CA ALA A 320 -13.80 -33.38 -14.94
C ALA A 320 -14.86 -33.22 -16.05
N ASN A 321 -14.75 -33.99 -17.14
CA ASN A 321 -15.66 -33.95 -18.29
C ASN A 321 -15.93 -35.34 -18.89
N ALA A 322 -16.98 -35.43 -19.70
CA ALA A 322 -17.20 -36.58 -20.59
C ALA A 322 -16.38 -36.42 -21.90
N PRO A 323 -16.06 -37.51 -22.62
CA PRO A 323 -15.43 -37.45 -23.93
C PRO A 323 -16.11 -36.46 -24.88
N GLY A 324 -15.34 -35.54 -25.46
CA GLY A 324 -15.85 -34.48 -26.33
C GLY A 324 -16.66 -33.35 -25.65
N ALA A 325 -16.99 -33.44 -24.36
CA ALA A 325 -17.59 -32.34 -23.61
C ALA A 325 -16.53 -31.28 -23.24
N PRO A 326 -16.93 -30.00 -23.02
CA PRO A 326 -16.00 -28.97 -22.57
C PRO A 326 -15.53 -29.21 -21.13
N LEU A 327 -14.47 -28.52 -20.74
CA LEU A 327 -13.89 -28.52 -19.39
C LEU A 327 -14.43 -27.35 -18.57
N SER A 328 -14.44 -27.48 -17.25
CA SER A 328 -14.68 -26.33 -16.37
C SER A 328 -13.54 -25.31 -16.52
N PRO A 329 -13.83 -24.00 -16.64
CA PRO A 329 -12.87 -23.02 -17.15
C PRO A 329 -11.70 -22.74 -16.20
N ASN A 330 -11.92 -22.83 -14.88
CA ASN A 330 -10.88 -22.74 -13.86
C ASN A 330 -9.78 -23.79 -14.12
N LEU A 331 -10.18 -25.06 -14.21
CA LEU A 331 -9.29 -26.20 -14.38
C LEU A 331 -8.62 -26.20 -15.76
N ALA A 332 -9.35 -25.78 -16.81
CA ALA A 332 -8.80 -25.63 -18.16
C ALA A 332 -7.73 -24.53 -18.23
N GLY A 333 -7.96 -23.37 -17.60
CA GLY A 333 -7.00 -22.27 -17.55
C GLY A 333 -5.74 -22.63 -16.77
N ARG A 334 -5.91 -23.23 -15.58
CA ARG A 334 -4.83 -23.57 -14.65
C ARG A 334 -3.91 -24.68 -15.16
N VAL A 335 -4.48 -25.77 -15.69
CA VAL A 335 -3.67 -26.87 -16.27
C VAL A 335 -2.94 -26.39 -17.53
N ALA A 336 -3.58 -25.57 -18.37
CA ALA A 336 -2.90 -24.94 -19.51
C ALA A 336 -1.76 -24.02 -19.08
N ALA A 337 -1.92 -23.25 -17.99
CA ALA A 337 -0.86 -22.42 -17.43
C ALA A 337 0.36 -23.25 -16.99
N ALA A 338 0.16 -24.37 -16.29
CA ALA A 338 1.23 -25.26 -15.86
C ALA A 338 2.04 -25.84 -17.05
N PHE A 339 1.35 -26.35 -18.09
CA PHE A 339 2.02 -26.81 -19.30
C PHE A 339 2.72 -25.68 -20.07
N ALA A 340 2.10 -24.50 -20.20
CA ALA A 340 2.73 -23.36 -20.86
C ALA A 340 3.94 -22.80 -20.07
N LEU A 341 3.94 -22.90 -18.74
CA LEU A 341 5.10 -22.61 -17.90
C LEU A 341 6.24 -23.63 -18.11
N SER A 342 5.91 -24.93 -18.22
CA SER A 342 6.89 -25.97 -18.60
C SER A 342 7.48 -25.71 -20.00
N ALA A 343 6.66 -25.28 -20.95
CA ALA A 343 7.11 -24.88 -22.27
C ALA A 343 8.09 -23.69 -22.22
N GLN A 344 7.85 -22.69 -21.36
CA GLN A 344 8.76 -21.56 -21.19
C GLN A 344 10.12 -21.97 -20.59
N THR A 345 10.14 -22.80 -19.55
CA THR A 345 11.39 -23.23 -18.91
C THR A 345 12.24 -24.12 -19.82
N HIS A 346 11.60 -24.88 -20.72
CA HIS A 346 12.28 -25.72 -21.71
C HIS A 346 12.60 -25.03 -23.04
N ALA A 347 12.02 -23.86 -23.36
CA ALA A 347 12.12 -23.25 -24.69
C ALA A 347 13.57 -22.99 -25.20
N ALA A 348 14.54 -22.84 -24.30
CA ALA A 348 15.95 -22.63 -24.63
C ALA A 348 16.82 -23.91 -24.56
N THR A 349 16.32 -24.98 -23.93
CA THR A 349 17.11 -26.18 -23.57
C THR A 349 16.61 -27.45 -24.26
N ASP A 350 15.29 -27.63 -24.35
CA ASP A 350 14.61 -28.62 -25.18
C ASP A 350 13.41 -27.98 -25.90
N PRO A 351 13.65 -27.34 -27.06
CA PRO A 351 12.58 -26.74 -27.86
C PRO A 351 11.57 -27.74 -28.43
N ALA A 352 11.88 -29.05 -28.44
CA ALA A 352 11.00 -30.09 -28.95
C ALA A 352 9.96 -30.48 -27.88
N ARG A 353 10.42 -30.76 -26.65
CA ARG A 353 9.53 -30.88 -25.48
C ARG A 353 8.70 -29.63 -25.30
N ALA A 354 9.34 -28.45 -25.32
CA ALA A 354 8.65 -27.18 -25.12
C ALA A 354 7.51 -26.95 -26.13
N ARG A 355 7.62 -27.50 -27.35
CA ARG A 355 6.53 -27.44 -28.33
C ARG A 355 5.39 -28.40 -28.02
N ALA A 356 5.69 -29.61 -27.58
CA ALA A 356 4.68 -30.56 -27.10
C ALA A 356 3.91 -29.98 -25.89
N ASP A 357 4.63 -29.49 -24.88
CA ASP A 357 4.03 -28.84 -23.70
C ASP A 357 3.12 -27.65 -24.11
N LEU A 358 3.55 -26.82 -25.07
CA LEU A 358 2.73 -25.71 -25.60
C LEU A 358 1.47 -26.19 -26.35
N ASP A 359 1.57 -27.25 -27.15
CA ASP A 359 0.43 -27.78 -27.91
C ASP A 359 -0.58 -28.51 -27.00
N THR A 360 -0.11 -29.24 -25.97
CA THR A 360 -0.96 -29.77 -24.90
C THR A 360 -1.67 -28.66 -24.13
N ALA A 361 -0.95 -27.60 -23.72
CA ALA A 361 -1.55 -26.43 -23.07
C ALA A 361 -2.65 -25.79 -23.92
N ALA A 362 -2.39 -25.63 -25.23
CA ALA A 362 -3.35 -25.06 -26.17
C ALA A 362 -4.59 -25.93 -26.37
N ALA A 363 -4.43 -27.26 -26.41
CA ALA A 363 -5.53 -28.22 -26.56
C ALA A 363 -6.46 -28.24 -25.33
N ILE A 364 -5.89 -28.16 -24.12
CA ILE A 364 -6.63 -28.09 -22.87
C ILE A 364 -7.38 -26.75 -22.75
N TYR A 365 -6.68 -25.63 -22.97
CA TYR A 365 -7.27 -24.29 -22.92
C TYR A 365 -8.47 -24.13 -23.88
N ALA A 366 -8.36 -24.66 -25.09
CA ALA A 366 -9.40 -24.58 -26.11
C ALA A 366 -10.71 -25.33 -25.78
N LYS A 367 -10.75 -26.13 -24.70
CA LYS A 367 -11.95 -26.84 -24.23
C LYS A 367 -12.74 -26.10 -23.14
N ALA A 368 -12.27 -24.97 -22.63
CA ALA A 368 -12.91 -24.28 -21.52
C ALA A 368 -14.38 -23.86 -21.82
N GLN A 369 -15.31 -24.25 -20.95
CA GLN A 369 -16.70 -23.76 -20.96
C GLN A 369 -16.73 -22.34 -20.40
N THR A 370 -16.59 -21.34 -21.28
CA THR A 370 -16.58 -19.92 -20.89
C THR A 370 -17.93 -19.22 -21.04
N THR A 371 -18.94 -19.91 -21.56
CA THR A 371 -20.32 -19.41 -21.74
C THR A 371 -21.31 -20.34 -21.05
N GLY A 372 -22.24 -19.78 -20.27
CA GLY A 372 -23.17 -20.60 -19.48
C GLY A 372 -22.42 -21.50 -18.49
N VAL A 373 -21.41 -20.94 -17.81
CA VAL A 373 -20.61 -21.65 -16.81
C VAL A 373 -21.53 -22.09 -15.67
N GLY A 374 -21.50 -23.38 -15.36
CA GLY A 374 -22.22 -23.96 -14.23
C GLY A 374 -21.36 -23.94 -12.97
N GLU A 375 -21.47 -25.02 -12.20
CA GLU A 375 -20.56 -25.28 -11.08
C GLU A 375 -19.12 -25.50 -11.57
N LEU A 376 -18.16 -24.96 -10.82
CA LEU A 376 -16.74 -25.15 -11.09
C LEU A 376 -16.29 -26.53 -10.61
N VAL A 377 -15.34 -27.13 -11.34
CA VAL A 377 -14.79 -28.45 -10.99
C VAL A 377 -13.41 -28.26 -10.37
N THR A 378 -13.30 -28.62 -9.10
CA THR A 378 -12.07 -28.54 -8.30
C THR A 378 -11.76 -29.92 -7.70
N SER A 379 -12.73 -30.47 -6.96
CA SER A 379 -12.69 -31.71 -6.17
C SER A 379 -14.09 -32.35 -6.08
N PHE A 380 -14.16 -33.59 -5.61
CA PHE A 380 -15.40 -34.31 -5.31
C PHE A 380 -15.32 -34.96 -3.91
N PRO A 381 -16.11 -34.48 -2.91
CA PRO A 381 -17.06 -33.37 -2.99
C PRO A 381 -16.38 -32.02 -3.23
N LYS A 382 -17.13 -31.05 -3.76
CA LYS A 382 -16.63 -29.70 -4.08
C LYS A 382 -16.19 -28.90 -2.84
N GLY A 383 -16.77 -29.18 -1.67
CA GLY A 383 -16.51 -28.43 -0.44
C GLY A 383 -15.10 -28.57 0.12
N TYR A 384 -14.25 -29.47 -0.40
CA TYR A 384 -12.82 -29.46 -0.08
C TYR A 384 -12.14 -28.21 -0.65
N TYR A 385 -12.49 -27.84 -1.89
CA TYR A 385 -11.92 -26.68 -2.59
C TYR A 385 -13.03 -25.84 -3.26
N PRO A 386 -13.79 -25.05 -2.48
CA PRO A 386 -14.98 -24.34 -2.93
C PRO A 386 -14.66 -23.04 -3.67
N GLU A 387 -14.29 -23.15 -4.95
CA GLU A 387 -13.93 -22.02 -5.79
C GLU A 387 -15.14 -21.28 -6.40
N SER A 388 -15.01 -19.95 -6.60
CA SER A 388 -16.09 -19.08 -7.13
C SER A 388 -15.69 -18.18 -8.31
N THR A 389 -14.39 -18.02 -8.60
CA THR A 389 -13.88 -17.34 -9.81
C THR A 389 -13.21 -18.34 -10.76
N TRP A 390 -12.84 -17.87 -11.95
CA TRP A 390 -12.25 -18.67 -13.04
C TRP A 390 -11.68 -17.79 -14.16
N ARG A 391 -11.99 -16.49 -14.15
CA ARG A 391 -11.57 -15.55 -15.21
C ARG A 391 -10.09 -15.21 -15.09
N ASP A 392 -9.60 -15.19 -13.87
CA ASP A 392 -8.19 -15.17 -13.48
C ASP A 392 -7.44 -16.42 -13.96
N ASP A 393 -7.97 -17.64 -13.81
CA ASP A 393 -7.38 -18.85 -14.43
C ASP A 393 -7.33 -18.76 -15.97
N MET A 394 -8.43 -18.32 -16.58
CA MET A 394 -8.50 -18.18 -18.04
C MET A 394 -7.63 -17.02 -18.57
N ALA A 395 -7.32 -16.04 -17.71
CA ALA A 395 -6.28 -15.04 -17.96
C ALA A 395 -4.87 -15.63 -17.77
N PHE A 396 -4.64 -16.43 -16.74
CA PHE A 396 -3.36 -17.08 -16.43
C PHE A 396 -2.94 -18.02 -17.57
N GLY A 397 -3.80 -18.97 -17.93
CA GLY A 397 -3.57 -19.90 -19.04
C GLY A 397 -3.28 -19.18 -20.35
N ALA A 398 -4.04 -18.14 -20.69
CA ALA A 398 -3.79 -17.32 -21.89
C ALA A 398 -2.47 -16.54 -21.84
N THR A 399 -2.09 -16.05 -20.66
CA THR A 399 -0.86 -15.28 -20.46
C THR A 399 0.36 -16.16 -20.63
N GLU A 400 0.39 -17.30 -19.96
CA GLU A 400 1.51 -18.23 -20.05
C GLU A 400 1.59 -18.88 -21.44
N LEU A 401 0.45 -19.15 -22.10
CA LEU A 401 0.40 -19.53 -23.52
C LEU A 401 0.99 -18.45 -24.44
N ALA A 402 0.70 -17.17 -24.20
CA ALA A 402 1.26 -16.07 -24.97
C ALA A 402 2.78 -15.94 -24.77
N LEU A 403 3.27 -16.09 -23.54
CA LEU A 403 4.70 -16.07 -23.19
C LEU A 403 5.45 -17.27 -23.79
N ALA A 404 4.92 -18.48 -23.63
CA ALA A 404 5.46 -19.71 -24.21
C ALA A 404 5.48 -19.65 -25.76
N GLY A 405 4.35 -19.26 -26.35
CA GLY A 405 4.23 -19.04 -27.79
C GLY A 405 5.25 -18.02 -28.30
N ARG A 406 5.46 -16.91 -27.59
CA ARG A 406 6.46 -15.92 -27.95
C ARG A 406 7.89 -16.48 -27.86
N ALA A 407 8.23 -17.19 -26.79
CA ALA A 407 9.55 -17.82 -26.61
C ALA A 407 9.87 -18.84 -27.72
N LEU A 408 8.85 -19.53 -28.23
CA LEU A 408 8.96 -20.57 -29.27
C LEU A 408 8.67 -20.05 -30.70
N GLY A 409 8.39 -18.76 -30.89
CA GLY A 409 8.06 -18.18 -32.20
C GLY A 409 6.76 -18.72 -32.81
N ASP A 410 5.75 -19.01 -31.98
CA ASP A 410 4.44 -19.48 -32.41
C ASP A 410 3.52 -18.33 -32.85
N GLY A 411 2.90 -18.46 -34.02
CA GLY A 411 1.97 -17.47 -34.56
C GLY A 411 0.69 -17.26 -33.74
N ARG A 412 0.32 -18.20 -32.85
CA ARG A 412 -0.84 -18.08 -31.95
C ARG A 412 -0.63 -17.10 -30.80
N ALA A 413 0.62 -16.72 -30.49
CA ALA A 413 0.97 -15.95 -29.29
C ALA A 413 0.17 -14.65 -29.09
N GLY A 414 0.00 -13.83 -30.14
CA GLY A 414 -0.79 -12.60 -30.07
C GLY A 414 -2.29 -12.83 -29.87
N GLY A 415 -2.81 -13.97 -30.35
CA GLY A 415 -4.19 -14.39 -30.14
C GLY A 415 -4.46 -14.78 -28.68
N TRP A 416 -3.50 -15.45 -28.03
CA TRP A 416 -3.58 -15.73 -26.59
C TRP A 416 -3.40 -14.46 -25.75
N LEU A 417 -2.48 -13.55 -26.10
CA LEU A 417 -2.33 -12.26 -25.41
C LEU A 417 -3.63 -11.44 -25.42
N THR A 418 -4.36 -11.46 -26.54
CA THR A 418 -5.67 -10.82 -26.68
C THR A 418 -6.71 -11.45 -25.75
N GLN A 419 -6.74 -12.79 -25.67
CA GLN A 419 -7.65 -13.52 -24.76
C GLN A 419 -7.31 -13.25 -23.30
N GLY A 420 -6.03 -13.25 -22.92
CA GLY A 420 -5.59 -12.93 -21.55
C GLY A 420 -6.04 -11.55 -21.11
N ALA A 421 -5.88 -10.54 -21.97
CA ALA A 421 -6.41 -9.19 -21.73
C ALA A 421 -7.94 -9.15 -21.61
N SER A 422 -8.68 -9.92 -22.43
CA SER A 422 -10.14 -10.01 -22.34
C SER A 422 -10.63 -10.67 -21.05
N TRP A 423 -9.98 -11.75 -20.60
CA TRP A 423 -10.32 -12.41 -19.34
C TRP A 423 -9.93 -11.59 -18.12
N ALA A 424 -8.77 -10.92 -18.16
CA ALA A 424 -8.37 -9.97 -17.14
C ALA A 424 -9.37 -8.80 -17.02
N ARG A 425 -9.82 -8.21 -18.14
CA ARG A 425 -10.90 -7.19 -18.12
C ARG A 425 -12.15 -7.73 -17.43
N ALA A 426 -12.59 -8.94 -17.79
CA ALA A 426 -13.78 -9.56 -17.23
C ALA A 426 -13.65 -9.97 -15.76
N TYR A 427 -12.44 -10.30 -15.27
CA TYR A 427 -12.14 -10.45 -13.84
C TYR A 427 -12.20 -9.08 -13.14
N LEU A 428 -11.59 -8.05 -13.73
CA LEU A 428 -11.60 -6.71 -13.17
C LEU A 428 -13.04 -6.17 -13.02
N ASP A 429 -13.90 -6.39 -14.03
CA ASP A 429 -15.32 -6.02 -14.04
C ASP A 429 -16.20 -6.84 -13.09
N ALA A 430 -15.78 -8.05 -12.71
CA ALA A 430 -16.55 -8.92 -11.81
C ALA A 430 -16.50 -8.46 -10.35
N GLY A 431 -15.56 -7.58 -9.98
CA GLY A 431 -15.42 -7.02 -8.62
C GLY A 431 -14.94 -8.00 -7.54
N ALA A 432 -14.94 -9.31 -7.79
CA ALA A 432 -14.29 -10.29 -6.94
C ALA A 432 -12.78 -10.00 -6.85
N ARG A 433 -12.26 -9.92 -5.62
CA ARG A 433 -10.85 -9.70 -5.30
C ARG A 433 -10.51 -10.45 -4.03
N ASP A 434 -9.42 -11.21 -4.10
CA ASP A 434 -8.81 -11.88 -2.98
C ASP A 434 -7.28 -11.76 -3.10
N THR A 435 -6.55 -12.02 -2.02
CA THR A 435 -5.09 -12.10 -2.04
C THR A 435 -4.67 -13.40 -2.70
N LEU A 436 -3.57 -13.42 -3.46
CA LEU A 436 -3.11 -14.62 -4.20
C LEU A 436 -3.20 -15.91 -3.35
N ASN A 437 -4.05 -16.84 -3.75
CA ASN A 437 -4.16 -18.16 -3.11
C ASN A 437 -4.61 -19.21 -4.14
N LEU A 438 -5.13 -20.37 -3.71
CA LEU A 438 -5.64 -21.40 -4.61
C LEU A 438 -6.92 -20.97 -5.36
N TYR A 439 -7.78 -20.17 -4.74
CA TYR A 439 -9.10 -19.78 -5.27
C TYR A 439 -9.10 -18.46 -6.06
N ASP A 440 -8.00 -17.69 -6.02
CA ASP A 440 -7.79 -16.49 -6.85
C ASP A 440 -6.32 -16.43 -7.29
N VAL A 441 -6.08 -16.66 -8.59
CA VAL A 441 -4.74 -16.68 -9.19
C VAL A 441 -4.35 -15.35 -9.84
N SER A 442 -5.15 -14.28 -9.65
CA SER A 442 -4.95 -12.97 -10.29
C SER A 442 -3.58 -12.35 -9.96
N GLY A 443 -3.07 -12.55 -8.74
CA GLY A 443 -1.74 -12.09 -8.33
C GLY A 443 -0.59 -12.65 -9.18
N LEU A 444 -0.78 -13.80 -9.83
CA LEU A 444 0.14 -14.35 -10.83
C LEU A 444 -0.26 -13.89 -12.23
N ALA A 445 -1.52 -14.12 -12.60
CA ALA A 445 -2.05 -13.88 -13.94
C ALA A 445 -1.85 -12.44 -14.41
N LEU A 446 -2.23 -11.46 -13.58
CA LEU A 446 -2.24 -10.05 -13.96
C LEU A 446 -0.83 -9.43 -13.97
N THR A 447 0.10 -9.99 -13.18
CA THR A 447 1.49 -9.53 -13.09
C THR A 447 2.37 -10.08 -14.22
N ASP A 448 2.16 -11.33 -14.65
CA ASP A 448 2.78 -11.82 -15.89
C ASP A 448 2.11 -11.23 -17.14
N LEU A 449 0.81 -10.92 -17.10
CA LEU A 449 0.10 -10.29 -18.22
C LEU A 449 0.52 -8.84 -18.43
N SER A 450 0.71 -8.04 -17.38
CA SER A 450 1.26 -6.68 -17.52
C SER A 450 2.66 -6.72 -18.14
N THR A 451 3.50 -7.66 -17.71
CA THR A 451 4.82 -7.93 -18.31
C THR A 451 4.70 -8.35 -19.79
N ALA A 452 3.77 -9.24 -20.13
CA ALA A 452 3.55 -9.72 -21.50
C ALA A 452 3.05 -8.62 -22.45
N ILE A 453 2.10 -7.79 -22.00
CA ILE A 453 1.56 -6.65 -22.75
C ILE A 453 2.66 -5.63 -23.05
N THR A 454 3.39 -5.21 -22.01
CA THR A 454 4.49 -4.23 -22.11
C THR A 454 5.59 -4.76 -23.03
N ALA A 455 6.05 -5.99 -22.81
CA ALA A 455 7.14 -6.56 -23.59
C ALA A 455 6.74 -6.89 -25.04
N ALA A 456 5.44 -6.96 -25.36
CA ALA A 456 4.92 -7.09 -26.73
C ALA A 456 4.64 -5.75 -27.43
N GLY A 457 4.59 -4.63 -26.68
CA GLY A 457 4.19 -3.31 -27.22
C GLY A 457 2.73 -3.27 -27.69
N ALA A 458 1.85 -4.10 -27.11
CA ALA A 458 0.53 -4.36 -27.65
C ALA A 458 -0.50 -3.28 -27.28
N THR A 459 -1.02 -2.55 -28.28
CA THR A 459 -2.04 -1.50 -28.12
C THR A 459 -3.42 -1.97 -28.54
N GLY A 460 -4.48 -1.45 -27.91
CA GLY A 460 -5.88 -1.77 -28.26
C GLY A 460 -6.42 -3.06 -27.64
N LEU A 461 -5.71 -3.60 -26.64
CA LEU A 461 -6.18 -4.70 -25.81
C LEU A 461 -7.27 -4.23 -24.82
N ALA A 462 -8.03 -5.18 -24.26
CA ALA A 462 -9.14 -4.89 -23.34
C ALA A 462 -8.70 -4.36 -21.94
N VAL A 463 -7.40 -4.44 -21.63
CA VAL A 463 -6.73 -3.82 -20.48
C VAL A 463 -5.35 -3.30 -20.91
N THR A 464 -4.85 -2.27 -20.24
CA THR A 464 -3.43 -1.88 -20.29
C THR A 464 -2.63 -2.52 -19.14
N ALA A 465 -1.31 -2.59 -19.27
CA ALA A 465 -0.43 -3.01 -18.17
C ALA A 465 -0.63 -2.16 -16.91
N ASP A 466 -0.83 -0.85 -17.05
CA ASP A 466 -1.07 0.08 -15.94
C ASP A 466 -2.37 -0.21 -15.20
N GLN A 467 -3.43 -0.63 -15.91
CA GLN A 467 -4.70 -1.00 -15.28
C GLN A 467 -4.56 -2.28 -14.43
N LEU A 468 -3.74 -3.23 -14.88
CA LEU A 468 -3.43 -4.45 -14.12
C LEU A 468 -2.59 -4.13 -12.88
N LEU A 469 -1.55 -3.30 -13.04
CA LEU A 469 -0.71 -2.87 -11.92
C LEU A 469 -1.48 -1.97 -10.93
N ALA A 470 -2.41 -1.12 -11.40
CA ALA A 470 -3.24 -0.30 -10.52
C ALA A 470 -4.20 -1.15 -9.65
N ASP A 471 -4.76 -2.24 -10.20
CA ASP A 471 -5.58 -3.17 -9.42
C ASP A 471 -4.73 -3.92 -8.38
N GLN A 472 -3.58 -4.46 -8.78
CA GLN A 472 -2.64 -5.11 -7.87
C GLN A 472 -2.14 -4.17 -6.76
N ARG A 473 -1.91 -2.89 -7.08
CA ARG A 473 -1.57 -1.86 -6.09
C ARG A 473 -2.72 -1.64 -5.10
N ALA A 474 -3.97 -1.58 -5.57
CA ALA A 474 -5.14 -1.41 -4.70
C ALA A 474 -5.36 -2.60 -3.75
N GLN A 475 -5.15 -3.83 -4.24
CA GLN A 475 -5.19 -5.05 -3.39
C GLN A 475 -4.10 -4.98 -2.29
N LEU A 476 -2.86 -4.65 -2.67
CA LEU A 476 -1.73 -4.59 -1.73
C LEU A 476 -1.84 -3.40 -0.76
N ASP A 477 -2.31 -2.23 -1.19
CA ASP A 477 -2.55 -1.08 -0.30
C ASP A 477 -3.63 -1.39 0.75
N ALA A 478 -4.72 -2.07 0.37
CA ALA A 478 -5.74 -2.53 1.33
C ALA A 478 -5.18 -3.55 2.34
N ALA A 479 -4.30 -4.45 1.89
CA ALA A 479 -3.61 -5.41 2.75
C ALA A 479 -2.61 -4.72 3.71
N VAL A 480 -1.92 -3.66 3.26
CA VAL A 480 -1.11 -2.80 4.13
C VAL A 480 -1.97 -2.15 5.21
N SER A 481 -3.07 -1.46 4.85
CA SER A 481 -3.97 -0.84 5.83
C SER A 481 -4.51 -1.83 6.86
N ARG A 482 -4.78 -3.08 6.45
CA ARG A 482 -5.18 -4.16 7.37
C ARG A 482 -4.06 -4.57 8.34
N ALA A 483 -2.83 -4.76 7.84
CA ALA A 483 -1.67 -4.99 8.70
C ALA A 483 -1.40 -3.79 9.62
N GLU A 484 -1.62 -2.56 9.16
CA GLU A 484 -1.45 -1.37 9.98
C GLU A 484 -2.40 -1.33 11.18
N ALA A 485 -3.61 -1.88 11.04
CA ALA A 485 -4.59 -2.04 12.13
C ALA A 485 -4.32 -3.26 13.04
N ASP A 486 -3.62 -4.31 12.59
CA ASP A 486 -3.40 -5.52 13.40
C ASP A 486 -2.29 -5.38 14.47
N ARG A 487 -2.49 -6.04 15.61
CA ARG A 487 -1.57 -6.09 16.76
C ARG A 487 -0.18 -6.62 16.40
N PHE A 488 -0.10 -7.61 15.52
CA PHE A 488 1.13 -8.27 15.07
C PHE A 488 1.46 -7.99 13.59
N ARG A 489 0.78 -7.02 12.96
CA ARG A 489 0.85 -6.65 11.54
C ARG A 489 0.44 -7.76 10.55
N ALA A 490 -0.48 -8.65 10.94
CA ALA A 490 -1.06 -9.63 10.02
C ALA A 490 -2.03 -8.96 9.02
N ALA A 491 -1.88 -9.27 7.73
CA ALA A 491 -2.83 -8.87 6.68
C ALA A 491 -3.78 -10.00 6.24
N ALA A 492 -3.42 -11.26 6.50
CA ALA A 492 -4.34 -12.39 6.31
C ALA A 492 -5.42 -12.39 7.40
N ASP A 493 -6.58 -13.00 7.12
CA ASP A 493 -7.59 -13.24 8.15
C ASP A 493 -7.27 -14.51 8.93
N TYR A 494 -6.76 -14.33 10.15
CA TYR A 494 -6.47 -15.45 11.05
C TYR A 494 -7.71 -15.95 11.84
N THR A 495 -8.92 -15.46 11.50
CA THR A 495 -10.21 -15.95 12.03
C THR A 495 -10.97 -16.82 11.03
N THR A 496 -10.43 -17.03 9.83
CA THR A 496 -10.96 -17.94 8.80
C THR A 496 -9.95 -19.03 8.46
N PHE A 497 -10.35 -19.96 7.57
CA PHE A 497 -9.44 -20.92 6.95
C PHE A 497 -8.36 -20.24 6.10
N ASP A 498 -7.31 -21.02 5.82
CA ASP A 498 -6.24 -20.78 4.85
C ASP A 498 -5.39 -19.52 5.12
N ALA A 499 -5.45 -19.00 6.35
CA ALA A 499 -4.76 -17.80 6.81
C ALA A 499 -3.25 -17.79 6.49
N THR A 500 -2.58 -18.95 6.54
CA THR A 500 -1.18 -19.07 6.14
C THR A 500 -1.00 -18.92 4.63
N SER A 501 -1.89 -19.50 3.82
CA SER A 501 -1.86 -19.40 2.35
C SER A 501 -2.05 -17.95 1.90
N HIS A 502 -3.05 -17.24 2.43
CA HIS A 502 -3.25 -15.81 2.15
C HIS A 502 -2.05 -14.94 2.55
N ALA A 503 -1.42 -15.21 3.71
CA ALA A 503 -0.24 -14.48 4.16
C ALA A 503 0.98 -14.71 3.25
N LEU A 504 1.18 -15.95 2.78
CA LEU A 504 2.22 -16.31 1.81
C LEU A 504 1.94 -15.71 0.43
N GLY A 505 0.67 -15.70 0.01
CA GLY A 505 0.17 -15.06 -1.18
C GLY A 505 0.55 -13.59 -1.28
N LEU A 506 0.24 -12.83 -0.22
CA LEU A 506 0.58 -11.42 -0.10
C LEU A 506 2.09 -11.15 -0.21
N ILE A 507 2.94 -12.03 0.34
CA ILE A 507 4.40 -11.94 0.19
C ILE A 507 4.82 -12.10 -1.28
N ALA A 508 4.31 -13.14 -1.96
CA ALA A 508 4.62 -13.40 -3.37
C ALA A 508 4.10 -12.28 -4.29
N GLN A 509 2.89 -11.78 -4.03
CA GLN A 509 2.25 -10.71 -4.78
C GLN A 509 2.98 -9.38 -4.61
N ALA A 510 3.33 -9.00 -3.38
CA ALA A 510 4.14 -7.82 -3.08
C ALA A 510 5.52 -7.88 -3.73
N ALA A 511 6.24 -9.00 -3.60
CA ALA A 511 7.56 -9.18 -4.18
C ALA A 511 7.54 -9.13 -5.72
N ARG A 512 6.48 -9.64 -6.37
CA ARG A 512 6.28 -9.53 -7.82
C ARG A 512 5.96 -8.11 -8.25
N TYR A 513 5.09 -7.40 -7.52
CA TYR A 513 4.76 -6.00 -7.81
C TYR A 513 6.01 -5.10 -7.78
N ASP A 514 6.78 -5.17 -6.69
CA ASP A 514 8.02 -4.41 -6.51
C ASP A 514 9.03 -4.73 -7.62
N ALA A 515 9.22 -6.02 -7.95
CA ALA A 515 10.13 -6.46 -9.01
C ALA A 515 9.73 -6.01 -10.43
N ILE A 516 8.43 -5.98 -10.76
CA ILE A 516 7.92 -5.57 -12.08
C ILE A 516 7.91 -4.04 -12.22
N THR A 517 7.60 -3.32 -11.15
CA THR A 517 7.62 -1.84 -11.15
C THR A 517 9.01 -1.25 -10.96
N GLY A 518 10.00 -2.04 -10.53
CA GLY A 518 11.33 -1.56 -10.18
C GLY A 518 11.36 -0.74 -8.89
N THR A 519 10.38 -0.93 -8.00
CA THR A 519 10.23 -0.19 -6.74
C THR A 519 10.50 -1.09 -5.52
N ALA A 520 10.44 -0.51 -4.33
CA ALA A 520 10.49 -1.22 -3.05
C ALA A 520 9.26 -0.93 -2.17
N ARG A 521 8.13 -0.57 -2.79
CA ARG A 521 6.92 -0.04 -2.11
C ARG A 521 6.39 -1.01 -1.05
N TYR A 522 6.41 -2.31 -1.34
CA TYR A 522 5.87 -3.33 -0.44
C TYR A 522 6.95 -4.20 0.22
N ALA A 523 8.23 -3.87 0.05
CA ALA A 523 9.35 -4.65 0.58
C ALA A 523 9.27 -4.82 2.12
N GLN A 524 8.95 -3.76 2.86
CA GLN A 524 8.75 -3.82 4.33
C GLN A 524 7.46 -4.57 4.70
N PHE A 525 6.39 -4.43 3.92
CA PHE A 525 5.13 -5.13 4.12
C PHE A 525 5.29 -6.65 3.95
N ALA A 526 5.92 -7.09 2.86
CA ALA A 526 6.24 -8.48 2.59
C ALA A 526 7.15 -9.08 3.67
N GLN A 527 8.12 -8.29 4.16
CA GLN A 527 8.97 -8.68 5.29
C GLN A 527 8.17 -8.82 6.60
N ALA A 528 7.17 -7.96 6.84
CA ALA A 528 6.27 -8.06 8.00
C ALA A 528 5.40 -9.33 7.94
N GLN A 529 4.77 -9.62 6.79
CA GLN A 529 4.00 -10.86 6.60
C GLN A 529 4.90 -12.11 6.74
N ALA A 530 6.09 -12.10 6.15
CA ALA A 530 7.09 -13.16 6.33
C ALA A 530 7.50 -13.34 7.80
N SER A 531 7.56 -12.24 8.55
CA SER A 531 7.85 -12.28 9.99
C SER A 531 6.70 -12.88 10.80
N TRP A 532 5.44 -12.55 10.46
CA TRP A 532 4.26 -13.16 11.08
C TRP A 532 4.21 -14.68 10.84
N VAL A 533 4.38 -15.13 9.59
CA VAL A 533 4.43 -16.57 9.22
C VAL A 533 5.55 -17.32 9.95
N LEU A 534 6.71 -16.69 10.18
CA LEU A 534 7.90 -17.31 10.76
C LEU A 534 8.02 -17.15 12.29
N GLY A 535 6.93 -16.84 13.00
CA GLY A 535 6.86 -16.79 14.48
C GLY A 535 6.71 -15.40 15.12
N GLY A 536 6.52 -14.36 14.31
CA GLY A 536 6.13 -13.01 14.73
C GLY A 536 4.66 -12.88 15.13
N ASN A 537 3.94 -14.00 15.24
CA ASN A 537 2.51 -14.12 15.52
C ASN A 537 2.21 -14.37 17.03
N PRO A 538 0.94 -14.30 17.47
CA PRO A 538 0.55 -14.47 18.88
C PRO A 538 1.06 -15.74 19.55
N TRP A 539 1.15 -16.85 18.80
CA TRP A 539 1.55 -18.17 19.31
C TRP A 539 3.06 -18.36 19.37
N GLY A 540 3.82 -17.61 18.55
CA GLY A 540 5.28 -17.72 18.44
C GLY A 540 5.72 -18.97 17.67
N VAL A 541 4.89 -19.40 16.72
CA VAL A 541 5.03 -20.64 15.95
C VAL A 541 5.38 -20.27 14.52
N SER A 542 6.40 -20.88 13.93
CA SER A 542 6.56 -20.84 12.49
C SER A 542 5.53 -21.78 11.87
N LEU A 543 4.71 -21.24 10.97
CA LEU A 543 3.68 -21.96 10.23
C LEU A 543 4.30 -22.83 9.10
N ILE A 544 5.64 -22.81 8.97
CA ILE A 544 6.43 -23.69 8.10
C ILE A 544 7.21 -24.68 8.98
N ILE A 545 6.92 -25.97 8.87
CA ILE A 545 7.53 -27.01 9.71
C ILE A 545 9.03 -27.13 9.41
N GLY A 546 9.86 -27.10 10.46
CA GLY A 546 11.32 -27.12 10.34
C GLY A 546 11.98 -25.76 10.11
N ALA A 547 11.21 -24.67 9.90
CA ALA A 547 11.75 -23.32 9.86
C ALA A 547 11.76 -22.68 11.27
N GLY A 548 12.86 -22.03 11.64
CA GLY A 548 13.00 -21.43 12.97
C GLY A 548 13.23 -22.46 14.09
N THR A 549 12.78 -22.14 15.31
CA THR A 549 13.02 -22.96 16.52
C THR A 549 11.77 -23.60 17.13
N THR A 550 10.60 -23.05 16.81
CA THR A 550 9.27 -23.47 17.26
C THR A 550 8.34 -23.47 16.06
N PHE A 551 7.78 -24.62 15.74
CA PHE A 551 6.87 -24.89 14.62
C PHE A 551 5.94 -26.04 15.03
N ALA A 552 4.89 -26.32 14.24
CA ALA A 552 3.96 -27.42 14.50
C ALA A 552 4.67 -28.80 14.56
N LYS A 553 4.32 -29.61 15.56
CA LYS A 553 4.92 -30.93 15.85
C LYS A 553 3.94 -32.08 15.66
N CYS A 554 2.64 -31.76 15.63
CA CYS A 554 1.55 -32.69 15.49
C CYS A 554 0.72 -32.35 14.24
N PRO A 555 1.33 -32.32 13.04
CA PRO A 555 0.57 -32.06 11.82
C PRO A 555 -0.50 -33.15 11.63
N HIS A 556 -1.68 -32.73 11.18
CA HIS A 556 -2.71 -33.64 10.69
C HIS A 556 -2.21 -34.21 9.35
N HIS A 557 -1.43 -35.30 9.44
CA HIS A 557 -0.80 -35.92 8.29
C HIS A 557 -0.40 -37.35 8.62
N GLN A 558 -0.97 -38.32 7.89
CA GLN A 558 -0.88 -39.74 8.22
C GLN A 558 0.56 -40.26 8.29
N VAL A 559 1.40 -40.00 7.28
CA VAL A 559 2.82 -40.41 7.28
C VAL A 559 3.58 -39.84 8.49
N ALA A 560 3.43 -38.54 8.75
CA ALA A 560 4.20 -37.83 9.78
C ALA A 560 3.76 -38.18 11.20
N ASN A 561 2.46 -38.38 11.43
CA ASN A 561 1.91 -38.83 12.71
C ASN A 561 2.32 -40.28 13.03
N LEU A 562 2.14 -41.20 12.07
CA LEU A 562 2.31 -42.64 12.28
C LEU A 562 3.77 -43.13 12.21
N GLY A 563 4.68 -42.35 11.60
CA GLY A 563 6.07 -42.74 11.40
C GLY A 563 7.12 -41.64 11.64
N GLY A 564 6.69 -40.41 11.94
CA GLY A 564 7.56 -39.26 12.18
C GLY A 564 7.86 -38.98 13.66
N SER A 565 8.34 -37.77 13.92
CA SER A 565 8.88 -37.35 15.21
C SER A 565 8.16 -36.15 15.80
N THR A 566 7.33 -36.42 16.81
CA THR A 566 6.52 -35.46 17.56
C THR A 566 7.34 -34.55 18.50
N THR A 567 8.68 -34.69 18.54
CA THR A 567 9.57 -33.84 19.35
C THR A 567 9.84 -32.48 18.70
N GLY A 568 9.68 -32.38 17.37
CA GLY A 568 10.23 -31.30 16.54
C GLY A 568 11.69 -31.52 16.13
N SER A 569 12.21 -32.75 16.17
CA SER A 569 13.57 -33.08 15.74
C SER A 569 13.69 -34.48 15.13
N GLY A 570 14.59 -34.65 14.15
CA GLY A 570 14.78 -35.92 13.44
C GLY A 570 13.81 -36.07 12.26
N ALA A 571 13.00 -37.13 12.25
CA ALA A 571 12.06 -37.46 11.18
C ALA A 571 10.80 -36.56 11.23
N ILE A 572 10.96 -35.27 10.93
CA ILE A 572 9.85 -34.30 10.84
C ILE A 572 9.37 -34.15 9.39
N LEU A 573 8.15 -33.62 9.23
CA LEU A 573 7.59 -33.22 7.94
C LEU A 573 8.20 -31.88 7.48
N ALA A 574 9.49 -31.88 7.16
CA ALA A 574 10.24 -30.67 6.86
C ALA A 574 9.67 -29.93 5.63
N GLY A 575 9.45 -28.63 5.78
CA GLY A 575 9.04 -27.74 4.69
C GLY A 575 7.53 -27.56 4.51
N ALA A 576 6.69 -28.37 5.15
CA ALA A 576 5.24 -28.24 5.08
C ALA A 576 4.75 -26.89 5.62
N ALA A 577 3.90 -26.19 4.87
CA ALA A 577 3.12 -25.05 5.37
C ALA A 577 1.77 -25.56 5.88
N VAL A 578 1.45 -25.32 7.15
CA VAL A 578 0.15 -25.69 7.74
C VAL A 578 -0.92 -24.64 7.44
N ASN A 579 -2.21 -25.01 7.52
CA ASN A 579 -3.35 -24.11 7.36
C ASN A 579 -3.23 -22.86 8.28
N GLY A 580 -2.91 -23.09 9.56
CA GLY A 580 -2.50 -22.06 10.52
C GLY A 580 -3.57 -21.71 11.57
N PRO A 581 -3.64 -20.46 12.04
CA PRO A 581 -4.68 -20.02 12.97
C PRO A 581 -6.04 -19.88 12.26
N ASN A 582 -7.12 -20.22 12.95
CA ASN A 582 -8.49 -20.22 12.44
C ASN A 582 -9.46 -19.74 13.54
N GLY A 583 -10.73 -19.49 13.20
CA GLY A 583 -11.73 -18.97 14.14
C GLY A 583 -12.02 -19.91 15.31
N GLU A 584 -12.16 -19.37 16.53
CA GLU A 584 -12.28 -20.19 17.76
C GLU A 584 -13.37 -21.29 17.71
N ALA A 585 -14.47 -21.04 16.99
CA ALA A 585 -15.62 -21.94 16.89
C ALA A 585 -15.39 -23.19 16.00
N VAL A 586 -14.40 -23.20 15.09
CA VAL A 586 -14.15 -24.42 14.26
C VAL A 586 -13.44 -25.54 15.04
N PHE A 587 -13.04 -25.27 16.28
CA PHE A 587 -12.42 -26.23 17.20
C PHE A 587 -13.41 -26.80 18.24
N ASP A 588 -14.69 -26.40 18.18
CA ASP A 588 -15.74 -26.97 19.04
C ASP A 588 -16.19 -28.33 18.49
N GLY A 589 -16.15 -29.36 19.33
CA GLY A 589 -16.58 -30.71 18.93
C GLY A 589 -15.56 -31.51 18.12
N LEU A 590 -14.26 -31.24 18.29
CA LEU A 590 -13.19 -32.14 17.83
C LEU A 590 -13.40 -33.55 18.39
N GLU A 591 -13.78 -34.48 17.52
CA GLU A 591 -13.88 -35.91 17.84
C GLU A 591 -12.49 -36.56 17.72
N PRO A 592 -12.04 -37.39 18.69
CA PRO A 592 -10.73 -38.03 18.63
C PRO A 592 -10.58 -38.97 17.43
N GLY A 593 -9.53 -38.78 16.64
CA GLY A 593 -9.25 -39.60 15.47
C GLY A 593 -8.62 -40.97 15.80
N ASP A 594 -8.46 -41.81 14.77
CA ASP A 594 -7.60 -43.01 14.82
C ASP A 594 -6.09 -42.63 14.73
N THR A 595 -5.73 -41.44 15.22
CA THR A 595 -4.38 -40.88 15.21
C THR A 595 -3.49 -41.54 16.27
N THR A 596 -2.16 -41.46 16.09
CA THR A 596 -1.24 -41.57 17.23
C THR A 596 -1.35 -40.29 18.04
N PRO A 597 -1.75 -40.32 19.33
CA PRO A 597 -2.05 -39.10 20.09
C PRO A 597 -0.88 -38.12 20.12
N CYS A 598 -1.08 -36.96 19.52
CA CYS A 598 -0.10 -35.89 19.41
C CYS A 598 -0.83 -34.56 19.62
N PRO A 599 -0.55 -33.82 20.72
CA PRO A 599 0.47 -34.08 21.72
C PRO A 599 0.10 -35.29 22.60
N ALA A 600 1.09 -36.09 23.00
CA ALA A 600 0.89 -37.36 23.73
C ALA A 600 0.28 -37.25 25.15
N GLY A 601 -0.22 -36.07 25.54
CA GLY A 601 -1.00 -35.82 26.75
C GLY A 601 -2.34 -35.11 26.51
N GLY A 602 -2.77 -34.90 25.26
CA GLY A 602 -4.05 -34.25 24.91
C GLY A 602 -4.20 -32.82 25.42
N ALA A 603 -3.09 -32.13 25.69
CA ALA A 603 -3.07 -30.81 26.31
C ALA A 603 -2.56 -29.78 25.30
N ASP A 604 -3.48 -29.04 24.69
CA ASP A 604 -3.22 -27.89 23.81
C ASP A 604 -2.23 -26.91 24.49
N PRO A 605 -0.97 -26.82 24.02
CA PRO A 605 0.04 -25.95 24.62
C PRO A 605 -0.10 -24.49 24.17
N TYR A 606 -1.00 -24.21 23.21
CA TYR A 606 -1.23 -22.92 22.59
C TYR A 606 -2.53 -22.25 23.04
N ALA A 607 -3.44 -22.98 23.72
CA ALA A 607 -4.70 -22.49 24.30
C ALA A 607 -4.56 -21.20 25.14
N ALA A 608 -3.45 -21.01 25.84
CA ALA A 608 -3.20 -19.79 26.62
C ALA A 608 -3.07 -18.53 25.73
N PHE A 609 -2.76 -18.71 24.45
CA PHE A 609 -2.60 -17.67 23.43
C PHE A 609 -3.81 -17.57 22.49
N THR A 610 -4.89 -18.33 22.71
CA THR A 610 -6.18 -18.07 22.03
C THR A 610 -6.64 -16.64 22.34
N GLY A 611 -7.14 -15.92 21.34
CA GLY A 611 -7.49 -14.50 21.48
C GLY A 611 -7.93 -13.85 20.19
N ASN A 612 -8.56 -12.67 20.31
CA ASN A 612 -9.11 -11.91 19.19
C ASN A 612 -9.97 -12.75 18.20
N GLY A 613 -10.74 -13.72 18.71
CA GLY A 613 -11.61 -14.58 17.89
C GLY A 613 -10.90 -15.77 17.24
N ALA A 614 -9.59 -15.95 17.48
CA ALA A 614 -8.75 -16.92 16.79
C ALA A 614 -7.98 -17.87 17.72
N ARG A 615 -7.75 -19.08 17.21
CA ARG A 615 -7.01 -20.16 17.85
C ARG A 615 -6.06 -20.82 16.85
N PHE A 616 -4.91 -21.25 17.34
CA PHE A 616 -4.02 -22.19 16.68
C PHE A 616 -3.87 -23.40 17.60
N MET A 617 -3.94 -24.62 17.07
CA MET A 617 -3.83 -25.86 17.84
C MET A 617 -2.84 -26.81 17.17
N ASP A 618 -1.76 -27.14 17.87
CA ASP A 618 -0.76 -28.13 17.45
C ASP A 618 -1.18 -29.52 17.96
N ASP A 619 -2.26 -30.04 17.40
CA ASP A 619 -2.85 -31.34 17.71
C ASP A 619 -3.20 -32.08 16.40
N ALA A 620 -2.89 -33.37 16.31
CA ALA A 620 -3.05 -34.15 15.09
C ALA A 620 -4.51 -34.39 14.69
N ASP A 621 -5.47 -34.21 15.59
CA ASP A 621 -6.90 -34.25 15.24
C ASP A 621 -7.41 -32.89 14.68
N ALA A 622 -6.63 -31.80 14.84
CA ALA A 622 -7.02 -30.44 14.46
C ALA A 622 -6.57 -30.05 13.03
N TRP A 623 -7.10 -30.77 12.03
CA TRP A 623 -6.84 -30.54 10.59
C TRP A 623 -6.99 -29.07 10.17
N MET A 624 -8.06 -28.41 10.62
CA MET A 624 -8.37 -26.99 10.37
C MET A 624 -7.33 -25.97 10.90
N SER A 625 -6.23 -26.45 11.50
CA SER A 625 -5.11 -25.63 11.98
C SER A 625 -3.73 -26.19 11.62
N VAL A 626 -3.53 -27.51 11.66
CA VAL A 626 -2.21 -28.14 11.41
C VAL A 626 -2.19 -29.22 10.34
N GLU A 627 -3.21 -29.31 9.49
CA GLU A 627 -3.05 -29.95 8.17
C GLU A 627 -2.21 -29.07 7.24
N PRO A 628 -1.23 -29.63 6.52
CA PRO A 628 -0.50 -28.95 5.46
C PRO A 628 -0.87 -29.48 4.07
N ALA A 629 -1.02 -28.57 3.09
CA ALA A 629 -1.38 -28.90 1.72
C ALA A 629 -0.33 -28.46 0.69
N ILE A 630 -0.37 -29.06 -0.51
CA ILE A 630 0.55 -28.75 -1.62
C ILE A 630 0.36 -27.34 -2.16
N ASP A 631 -0.85 -26.78 -2.11
CA ASP A 631 -1.11 -25.39 -2.52
C ASP A 631 -0.45 -24.42 -1.53
N PHE A 632 -0.75 -24.51 -0.21
CA PHE A 632 -0.16 -23.67 0.85
C PHE A 632 1.37 -23.68 0.75
N THR A 633 1.93 -24.87 0.60
CA THR A 633 3.37 -25.09 0.56
C THR A 633 3.99 -24.59 -0.76
N SER A 634 3.25 -24.63 -1.87
CA SER A 634 3.71 -24.06 -3.15
C SER A 634 3.69 -22.52 -3.15
N THR A 635 2.65 -21.91 -2.58
CA THR A 635 2.53 -20.46 -2.38
C THR A 635 3.70 -19.95 -1.53
N GLY A 636 4.00 -20.64 -0.42
CA GLY A 636 5.12 -20.27 0.44
C GLY A 636 6.49 -20.48 -0.17
N LEU A 637 6.69 -21.57 -0.90
CA LEU A 637 7.91 -21.81 -1.65
C LEU A 637 8.15 -20.69 -2.68
N LEU A 638 7.12 -20.27 -3.41
CA LEU A 638 7.18 -19.15 -4.34
C LEU A 638 7.48 -17.83 -3.62
N ALA A 639 6.78 -17.54 -2.52
CA ALA A 639 6.98 -16.35 -1.69
C ALA A 639 8.42 -16.21 -1.19
N PHE A 640 8.99 -17.26 -0.58
CA PHE A 640 10.36 -17.23 -0.06
C PHE A 640 11.42 -17.28 -1.16
N ALA A 641 11.15 -17.92 -2.30
CA ALA A 641 12.01 -17.84 -3.48
C ALA A 641 12.09 -16.40 -4.04
N LEU A 642 10.96 -15.70 -4.12
CA LEU A 642 10.90 -14.31 -4.58
C LEU A 642 11.57 -13.34 -3.59
N LEU A 643 11.30 -13.47 -2.28
CA LEU A 643 12.02 -12.69 -1.25
C LEU A 643 13.54 -12.94 -1.28
N GLY A 644 13.95 -14.18 -1.53
CA GLY A 644 15.36 -14.56 -1.63
C GLY A 644 16.06 -14.05 -2.90
N ALA A 645 15.32 -13.80 -3.99
CA ALA A 645 15.85 -13.39 -5.30
C ALA A 645 16.22 -11.89 -5.42
N GLY A 646 16.25 -11.15 -4.31
CA GLY A 646 16.62 -9.73 -4.28
C GLY A 646 18.00 -9.46 -4.91
N SER A 647 18.06 -8.45 -5.79
CA SER A 647 19.20 -8.19 -6.66
C SER A 647 20.48 -7.78 -5.92
N SER A 648 21.63 -8.28 -6.40
CA SER A 648 22.97 -8.01 -5.83
C SER A 648 23.60 -6.70 -6.34
N GLY A 649 22.80 -5.64 -6.48
CA GLY A 649 23.32 -4.29 -6.67
C GLY A 649 23.75 -3.67 -5.34
N PRO A 650 24.52 -2.57 -5.34
CA PRO A 650 24.35 -1.62 -4.25
C PRO A 650 22.88 -1.18 -4.26
N GLY A 651 22.20 -1.26 -3.12
CA GLY A 651 20.86 -0.70 -3.03
C GLY A 651 20.89 0.79 -3.39
N PRO A 652 19.79 1.35 -3.93
CA PRO A 652 19.61 2.79 -3.91
C PRO A 652 19.90 3.31 -2.50
N GLU A 653 20.62 4.43 -2.40
CA GLU A 653 20.60 5.24 -1.17
C GLU A 653 19.13 5.50 -0.86
N PRO A 654 18.65 5.29 0.39
CA PRO A 654 17.22 5.23 0.67
C PRO A 654 16.54 6.50 0.18
N GLU A 655 15.67 6.35 -0.82
CA GLU A 655 14.78 7.43 -1.23
C GLU A 655 14.00 7.88 0.01
N PRO A 656 13.82 9.20 0.22
CA PRO A 656 13.24 9.72 1.45
C PRO A 656 11.88 9.07 1.71
N GLU A 657 11.67 8.63 2.96
CA GLU A 657 10.43 7.97 3.38
C GLU A 657 9.21 8.79 2.95
N PRO A 658 8.09 8.14 2.57
CA PRO A 658 6.87 8.84 2.20
C PRO A 658 6.47 9.78 3.34
N VAL A 659 6.28 11.06 3.01
CA VAL A 659 5.94 12.08 4.01
C VAL A 659 4.55 11.76 4.56
N ILE A 660 4.53 11.24 5.78
CA ILE A 660 3.31 11.15 6.59
C ILE A 660 2.91 12.58 6.95
N LYS A 661 1.81 13.09 6.38
CA LYS A 661 1.17 14.32 6.83
C LYS A 661 0.76 14.13 8.30
N ARG A 662 1.15 15.05 9.18
CA ARG A 662 0.90 14.94 10.63
C ARG A 662 1.22 16.24 11.35
N ASP A 663 0.63 16.41 12.52
CA ASP A 663 1.00 17.47 13.44
C ASP A 663 2.41 17.32 13.99
N THR A 664 3.07 18.47 14.10
CA THR A 664 4.38 18.60 14.72
C THR A 664 4.42 19.82 15.66
N ILE A 665 5.60 20.27 16.10
CA ILE A 665 5.72 21.06 17.33
C ILE A 665 6.34 22.44 17.12
N GLY A 666 5.79 23.44 17.79
CA GLY A 666 6.34 24.79 17.82
C GLY A 666 6.40 25.36 19.23
N VAL A 667 7.26 26.36 19.43
CA VAL A 667 7.22 27.19 20.65
C VAL A 667 7.26 28.67 20.33
N TYR A 668 6.29 29.42 20.84
CA TYR A 668 6.32 30.88 20.87
C TYR A 668 6.91 31.39 22.19
N ARG A 669 7.99 32.16 22.08
CA ARG A 669 8.72 32.76 23.20
C ARG A 669 8.21 34.17 23.50
N PRO A 670 7.48 34.40 24.61
CA PRO A 670 6.84 35.70 24.86
C PRO A 670 7.83 36.83 25.20
N SER A 671 9.08 36.52 25.57
CA SER A 671 10.08 37.53 25.94
C SER A 671 10.68 38.29 24.76
N ASN A 672 10.54 37.77 23.54
CA ASN A 672 10.98 38.39 22.29
C ASN A 672 9.97 38.18 21.13
N SER A 673 8.72 37.82 21.44
CA SER A 673 7.64 37.50 20.49
C SER A 673 8.07 36.61 19.32
N THR A 674 8.93 35.62 19.56
CA THR A 674 9.53 34.80 18.47
C THR A 674 9.00 33.37 18.51
N ALA A 675 8.50 32.87 17.37
CA ALA A 675 8.15 31.45 17.17
C ALA A 675 9.37 30.63 16.72
N TYR A 676 9.42 29.36 17.13
CA TYR A 676 10.46 28.39 16.80
C TYR A 676 9.80 27.05 16.49
N LEU A 677 9.75 26.65 15.22
CA LEU A 677 8.95 25.53 14.73
C LEU A 677 9.86 24.34 14.35
N ARG A 678 9.40 23.11 14.60
CA ARG A 678 10.15 21.86 14.43
C ARG A 678 9.26 20.76 13.87
N ASN A 679 9.67 20.22 12.74
CA ASN A 679 8.90 19.37 11.83
C ASN A 679 8.98 17.88 12.24
N LYS A 680 9.19 17.61 13.53
CA LYS A 680 9.42 16.28 14.12
C LYS A 680 9.04 16.23 15.59
N LEU A 681 8.51 15.09 16.02
CA LEU A 681 8.16 14.79 17.40
C LEU A 681 9.38 14.33 18.23
N GLU A 682 10.43 15.15 18.25
CA GLU A 682 11.66 14.90 19.00
C GLU A 682 12.29 16.20 19.49
N GLY A 683 13.17 16.12 20.49
CA GLY A 683 13.97 17.26 20.94
C GLY A 683 15.03 17.68 19.91
N GLY A 684 15.34 18.96 19.81
CA GLY A 684 16.33 19.47 18.85
C GLY A 684 16.40 20.99 18.75
N ALA A 685 16.99 21.48 17.66
CA ALA A 685 16.84 22.87 17.23
C ALA A 685 15.48 23.08 16.56
N SER A 686 15.10 24.33 16.27
CA SER A 686 13.99 24.58 15.34
C SER A 686 14.46 24.30 13.91
N ASP A 687 13.66 23.61 13.11
CA ASP A 687 14.00 23.34 11.71
C ASP A 687 13.72 24.60 10.85
N ILE A 688 12.72 25.38 11.22
CA ILE A 688 12.47 26.73 10.71
C ILE A 688 13.26 27.76 11.54
N PRO A 689 14.03 28.70 10.93
CA PRO A 689 14.71 29.78 11.66
C PRO A 689 13.70 30.67 12.40
N GLY A 690 13.88 30.82 13.72
CA GLY A 690 12.88 31.47 14.56
C GLY A 690 12.58 32.93 14.20
N PHE A 691 11.29 33.25 14.04
CA PHE A 691 10.81 34.51 13.46
C PHE A 691 9.76 35.20 14.36
N VAL A 692 9.59 36.52 14.21
CA VAL A 692 8.71 37.31 15.09
C VAL A 692 7.24 37.17 14.70
N VAL A 693 6.38 36.85 15.67
CA VAL A 693 4.93 36.73 15.54
C VAL A 693 4.26 37.78 16.40
N GLY A 694 3.69 38.81 15.75
CA GLY A 694 3.01 39.92 16.43
C GLY A 694 3.92 40.75 17.35
N ALA A 695 3.32 41.33 18.38
CA ALA A 695 3.97 42.17 19.39
C ALA A 695 3.74 41.61 20.82
N PRO A 696 4.50 42.07 21.82
CA PRO A 696 4.33 41.63 23.21
C PRO A 696 2.91 41.91 23.75
N GLY A 697 2.14 40.84 23.94
CA GLY A 697 0.73 40.90 24.37
C GLY A 697 -0.25 40.28 23.37
N ASP A 698 0.16 40.10 22.11
CA ASP A 698 -0.60 39.33 21.13
C ASP A 698 -0.52 37.81 21.47
N VAL A 699 -1.51 37.05 20.98
CA VAL A 699 -1.62 35.60 21.18
C VAL A 699 -1.37 34.92 19.83
N PRO A 700 -0.31 34.09 19.69
CA PRO A 700 -0.02 33.38 18.43
C PRO A 700 -1.08 32.32 18.14
N LEU A 701 -1.21 31.98 16.86
CA LEU A 701 -2.10 30.96 16.29
C LEU A 701 -1.34 30.20 15.19
N ALA A 702 -1.76 28.98 14.91
CA ALA A 702 -1.44 28.22 13.70
C ALA A 702 -2.77 27.81 13.04
N GLY A 703 -2.73 27.42 11.77
CA GLY A 703 -3.86 26.94 10.99
C GLY A 703 -3.61 26.99 9.47
N ASP A 704 -4.21 26.08 8.71
CA ASP A 704 -4.17 26.03 7.23
C ASP A 704 -5.14 27.06 6.61
N TRP A 705 -4.74 28.34 6.62
CA TRP A 705 -5.62 29.43 6.20
C TRP A 705 -5.93 29.49 4.70
N ASP A 706 -5.50 28.55 3.85
CA ASP A 706 -5.84 28.53 2.41
C ASP A 706 -5.99 27.14 1.76
N GLY A 707 -6.13 26.09 2.55
CA GLY A 707 -6.44 24.72 2.12
C GLY A 707 -5.34 24.07 1.28
N ASP A 708 -4.06 24.38 1.55
CA ASP A 708 -2.92 23.79 0.83
C ASP A 708 -2.30 22.57 1.56
N GLY A 709 -2.81 22.26 2.74
CA GLY A 709 -2.43 21.16 3.61
C GLY A 709 -1.49 21.55 4.74
N VAL A 710 -1.16 22.83 4.92
CA VAL A 710 -0.04 23.28 5.76
C VAL A 710 -0.44 24.37 6.75
N ASP A 711 0.02 24.23 7.98
CA ASP A 711 -0.13 25.28 8.98
C ASP A 711 0.66 26.55 8.65
N GLY A 712 -0.09 27.63 8.46
CA GLY A 712 0.42 28.99 8.54
C GLY A 712 0.65 29.45 9.98
N ILE A 713 0.91 30.75 10.15
CA ILE A 713 1.16 31.37 11.45
C ILE A 713 0.38 32.68 11.60
N GLY A 714 -0.51 32.73 12.58
CA GLY A 714 -1.35 33.87 12.87
C GLY A 714 -1.08 34.50 14.24
N TYR A 715 -1.77 35.61 14.51
CA TYR A 715 -1.97 36.08 15.88
C TYR A 715 -3.30 36.82 16.07
N TRP A 716 -3.86 36.64 17.26
CA TRP A 716 -4.95 37.45 17.81
C TRP A 716 -4.38 38.63 18.60
N ARG A 717 -4.89 39.83 18.33
CA ARG A 717 -4.57 41.07 19.06
C ARG A 717 -5.77 41.48 19.92
N PRO A 718 -5.80 41.17 21.24
CA PRO A 718 -6.96 41.42 22.09
C PRO A 718 -7.33 42.91 22.21
N SER A 719 -6.35 43.81 22.12
CA SER A 719 -6.55 45.26 22.30
C SER A 719 -7.36 45.93 21.18
N THR A 720 -7.24 45.42 19.95
CA THR A 720 -8.02 45.88 18.79
C THR A 720 -9.12 44.90 18.40
N ARG A 721 -9.08 43.65 18.90
CA ARG A 721 -9.95 42.52 18.58
C ARG A 721 -9.79 42.07 17.13
N GLN A 722 -8.54 41.92 16.70
CA GLN A 722 -8.18 41.62 15.32
C GLN A 722 -7.46 40.29 15.21
N PHE A 723 -7.82 39.52 14.19
CA PHE A 723 -7.03 38.40 13.70
C PHE A 723 -6.10 38.89 12.59
N TRP A 724 -4.88 38.40 12.61
CA TRP A 724 -3.81 38.66 11.65
C TRP A 724 -3.26 37.29 11.26
N LEU A 725 -3.70 36.76 10.13
CA LEU A 725 -3.41 35.40 9.67
C LEU A 725 -2.44 35.47 8.47
N ARG A 726 -1.53 34.51 8.37
CA ARG A 726 -0.46 34.51 7.38
C ARG A 726 -0.05 33.08 7.07
N ASN A 727 -0.04 32.72 5.80
CA ASN A 727 0.12 31.34 5.35
C ASN A 727 1.62 30.99 5.33
N SER A 728 2.47 31.98 5.04
CA SER A 728 3.93 31.83 5.11
C SER A 728 4.49 31.89 6.53
N LEU A 729 5.13 30.79 6.98
CA LEU A 729 5.90 30.66 8.24
C LEU A 729 7.14 31.58 8.33
N SER A 730 6.92 32.89 8.38
CA SER A 730 7.93 33.94 8.24
C SER A 730 7.42 35.31 8.74
N VAL A 731 8.33 36.23 9.09
CA VAL A 731 7.95 37.64 9.29
C VAL A 731 7.38 38.25 8.01
N GLY A 732 6.29 39.01 8.13
CA GLY A 732 5.66 39.72 7.03
C GLY A 732 4.35 40.39 7.44
N ASP A 733 3.70 41.04 6.47
CA ASP A 733 2.31 41.48 6.58
C ASP A 733 1.35 40.26 6.54
N PRO A 734 0.12 40.38 7.07
CA PRO A 734 -0.85 39.28 7.06
C PRO A 734 -1.44 39.07 5.66
N ASP A 735 -1.74 37.82 5.34
CA ASP A 735 -2.42 37.45 4.09
C ASP A 735 -3.95 37.59 4.24
N ARG A 736 -4.50 37.30 5.43
CA ARG A 736 -5.89 37.63 5.84
C ARG A 736 -5.88 38.44 7.15
N PHE A 737 -6.50 39.62 7.21
CA PHE A 737 -6.66 40.37 8.48
C PHE A 737 -8.01 41.10 8.58
N TYR A 738 -8.61 41.09 9.77
CA TYR A 738 -9.91 41.70 10.02
C TYR A 738 -10.18 41.90 11.52
N THR A 739 -11.29 42.57 11.84
CA THR A 739 -11.75 42.80 13.21
C THR A 739 -12.93 41.89 13.52
N ALA A 740 -12.80 41.02 14.52
CA ALA A 740 -13.86 40.12 14.97
C ALA A 740 -14.93 40.92 15.74
N ALA A 741 -15.98 41.36 15.04
CA ALA A 741 -16.98 42.27 15.61
C ALA A 741 -17.79 41.63 16.75
N TRP A 742 -17.90 40.30 16.78
CA TRP A 742 -18.54 39.51 17.83
C TRP A 742 -17.75 39.42 19.15
N ALA A 743 -16.45 39.70 19.09
CA ALA A 743 -15.51 39.48 20.18
C ALA A 743 -15.36 40.71 21.11
N THR A 744 -14.80 40.48 22.30
CA THR A 744 -14.31 41.51 23.22
C THR A 744 -12.81 41.32 23.49
N THR A 745 -12.20 42.28 24.20
CA THR A 745 -10.76 42.24 24.55
C THR A 745 -10.41 41.20 25.62
N SER A 746 -11.38 40.40 26.08
CA SER A 746 -11.22 39.32 27.08
C SER A 746 -11.42 37.93 26.50
N ASP A 747 -11.69 37.82 25.21
CA ASP A 747 -11.97 36.54 24.56
C ASP A 747 -10.68 35.85 24.11
N ILE A 748 -10.68 34.52 24.23
CA ILE A 748 -9.57 33.64 23.86
C ILE A 748 -9.82 33.14 22.43
N PRO A 749 -8.84 33.24 21.52
CA PRO A 749 -8.96 32.74 20.15
C PRO A 749 -8.92 31.21 20.11
N LEU A 750 -9.53 30.65 19.06
CA LEU A 750 -9.50 29.24 18.68
C LEU A 750 -9.42 29.17 17.15
N VAL A 751 -9.04 28.02 16.61
CA VAL A 751 -8.81 27.73 15.17
C VAL A 751 -9.33 26.30 14.91
N GLY A 752 -9.75 26.01 13.69
CA GLY A 752 -10.20 24.69 13.23
C GLY A 752 -11.00 24.75 11.91
N ASP A 753 -11.11 23.63 11.21
CA ASP A 753 -12.02 23.44 10.06
C ASP A 753 -13.45 23.05 10.52
N TRP A 754 -14.25 24.07 10.86
CA TRP A 754 -15.56 23.84 11.48
C TRP A 754 -16.66 23.33 10.53
N ASP A 755 -16.46 23.34 9.20
CA ASP A 755 -17.43 22.89 8.19
C ASP A 755 -16.90 21.94 7.09
N GLY A 756 -15.67 21.45 7.24
CA GLY A 756 -15.11 20.31 6.51
C GLY A 756 -14.77 20.64 5.05
N ASP A 757 -14.28 21.85 4.78
CA ASP A 757 -13.88 22.30 3.43
C ASP A 757 -12.36 22.35 3.21
N GLY A 758 -11.57 22.19 4.29
CA GLY A 758 -10.11 22.22 4.32
C GLY A 758 -9.50 23.58 4.65
N ASP A 759 -10.28 24.66 4.77
CA ASP A 759 -9.82 26.03 5.01
C ASP A 759 -9.98 26.41 6.50
N ASP A 760 -8.87 26.43 7.23
CA ASP A 760 -8.86 26.57 8.68
C ASP A 760 -9.34 27.97 9.13
N SER A 761 -10.37 28.05 10.00
CA SER A 761 -11.05 29.31 10.32
C SER A 761 -11.19 29.61 11.82
N VAL A 762 -11.23 30.90 12.17
CA VAL A 762 -11.05 31.32 13.57
C VAL A 762 -12.34 31.51 14.37
N ALA A 763 -12.34 30.96 15.57
CA ALA A 763 -13.38 31.15 16.57
C ALA A 763 -12.86 31.93 17.80
N THR A 764 -13.78 32.30 18.70
CA THR A 764 -13.43 32.91 20.00
C THR A 764 -14.26 32.33 21.14
N TRP A 765 -13.62 31.91 22.23
CA TRP A 765 -14.30 31.55 23.48
C TRP A 765 -14.29 32.69 24.49
N ARG A 766 -15.45 32.94 25.10
CA ARG A 766 -15.62 33.95 26.15
C ARG A 766 -15.86 33.29 27.52
N PRO A 767 -14.89 33.30 28.45
CA PRO A 767 -15.05 32.70 29.77
C PRO A 767 -16.28 33.22 30.55
N GLY A 768 -16.59 34.52 30.40
CA GLY A 768 -17.64 35.20 31.14
C GLY A 768 -19.08 34.83 30.77
N ASP A 769 -19.33 34.31 29.57
CA ASP A 769 -20.64 33.76 29.16
C ASP A 769 -20.59 32.31 28.65
N GLN A 770 -19.42 31.67 28.80
CA GLN A 770 -19.16 30.26 28.48
C GLN A 770 -19.54 29.89 27.04
N THR A 771 -19.42 30.84 26.10
CA THR A 771 -19.86 30.65 24.71
C THR A 771 -18.67 30.75 23.76
N VAL A 772 -18.41 29.66 23.03
CA VAL A 772 -17.58 29.65 21.82
C VAL A 772 -18.40 30.29 20.69
N ARG A 773 -17.76 31.17 19.92
CA ARG A 773 -18.36 31.91 18.81
C ARG A 773 -17.54 31.60 17.57
N ILE A 774 -18.14 30.82 16.68
CA ILE A 774 -17.53 30.27 15.46
C ILE A 774 -17.99 31.11 14.28
N ARG A 775 -17.09 31.30 13.31
CA ARG A 775 -17.35 31.86 12.00
C ARG A 775 -16.68 30.90 11.00
N TYR A 776 -17.41 30.48 9.97
CA TYR A 776 -16.93 29.50 8.99
C TYR A 776 -15.98 30.13 7.97
N ASP A 777 -16.02 31.47 7.80
CA ASP A 777 -15.05 32.19 6.99
C ASP A 777 -14.13 33.10 7.81
N ASN A 778 -12.93 33.32 7.29
CA ASN A 778 -11.94 34.24 7.84
C ASN A 778 -12.21 35.72 7.42
N THR A 779 -13.42 36.23 7.68
CA THR A 779 -13.80 37.63 7.35
C THR A 779 -14.46 38.42 8.50
N SER A 780 -14.67 39.72 8.26
CA SER A 780 -15.36 40.61 9.21
C SER A 780 -16.88 40.47 9.16
N GLY A 781 -17.45 39.66 10.04
CA GLY A 781 -18.90 39.51 10.19
C GLY A 781 -19.40 39.53 11.64
N ALA A 782 -20.57 38.93 11.86
CA ALA A 782 -20.94 38.37 13.15
C ALA A 782 -20.35 36.95 13.28
N ALA A 783 -20.50 36.30 14.43
CA ALA A 783 -20.33 34.84 14.50
C ALA A 783 -21.60 34.16 13.95
N GLU A 784 -21.45 33.13 13.12
CA GLU A 784 -22.58 32.34 12.63
C GLU A 784 -23.13 31.39 13.71
N VAL A 785 -22.24 30.76 14.50
CA VAL A 785 -22.61 29.77 15.51
C VAL A 785 -22.14 30.19 16.91
N GLY A 786 -22.98 29.94 17.92
CA GLY A 786 -22.72 30.22 19.33
C GLY A 786 -22.93 28.98 20.20
N VAL A 787 -21.86 28.24 20.50
CA VAL A 787 -21.90 26.99 21.28
C VAL A 787 -21.60 27.28 22.74
N LYS A 788 -22.48 26.89 23.66
CA LYS A 788 -22.18 26.97 25.11
C LYS A 788 -21.33 25.79 25.55
N PHE A 789 -20.10 26.06 25.97
CA PHE A 789 -19.09 25.02 26.19
C PHE A 789 -18.10 25.36 27.31
N GLY A 790 -17.69 24.32 28.04
CA GLY A 790 -16.77 24.39 29.18
C GLY A 790 -17.31 25.19 30.38
N SER A 791 -16.39 25.59 31.26
CA SER A 791 -16.60 26.53 32.35
C SER A 791 -15.42 27.50 32.44
N ALA A 792 -15.59 28.63 33.13
CA ALA A 792 -14.65 29.76 33.13
C ALA A 792 -13.20 29.49 33.64
N GLY A 793 -12.91 28.28 34.12
CA GLY A 793 -11.57 27.83 34.52
C GLY A 793 -11.06 26.60 33.75
N ASP A 794 -11.78 26.15 32.73
CA ASP A 794 -11.33 25.13 31.79
C ASP A 794 -10.55 25.81 30.63
N THR A 795 -9.74 25.03 29.91
CA THR A 795 -9.09 25.47 28.66
C THR A 795 -9.77 24.75 27.50
N ILE A 796 -10.31 25.50 26.54
CA ILE A 796 -10.96 24.92 25.36
C ILE A 796 -9.88 24.43 24.38
N LEU A 797 -10.20 23.34 23.70
CA LEU A 797 -9.42 22.70 22.65
C LEU A 797 -10.32 22.53 21.42
N VAL A 798 -9.68 22.35 20.27
CA VAL A 798 -10.31 21.98 19.00
C VAL A 798 -9.56 20.73 18.50
N GLY A 799 -10.17 19.99 17.59
CA GLY A 799 -9.64 18.76 17.00
C GLY A 799 -10.74 17.89 16.36
N ASP A 800 -10.38 17.17 15.30
CA ASP A 800 -11.17 16.06 14.75
C ASP A 800 -10.89 14.76 15.55
N TRP A 801 -11.64 14.52 16.62
CA TRP A 801 -11.38 13.41 17.55
C TRP A 801 -11.75 12.02 17.00
N ASP A 802 -12.41 11.91 15.84
CA ASP A 802 -12.83 10.63 15.23
C ASP A 802 -12.57 10.47 13.74
N GLY A 803 -11.94 11.43 13.06
CA GLY A 803 -11.45 11.35 11.68
C GLY A 803 -12.57 11.38 10.65
N ASP A 804 -13.52 12.30 10.78
CA ASP A 804 -14.58 12.54 9.80
C ASP A 804 -14.37 13.80 8.93
N GLY A 805 -13.32 14.58 9.23
CA GLY A 805 -12.95 15.81 8.53
C GLY A 805 -13.49 17.10 9.17
N TYR A 806 -14.12 17.04 10.36
CA TYR A 806 -14.74 18.20 11.00
C TYR A 806 -14.16 18.52 12.38
N ASP A 807 -13.69 19.75 12.53
CA ASP A 807 -13.10 20.21 13.78
C ASP A 807 -14.15 20.43 14.89
N SER A 808 -13.87 19.90 16.08
CA SER A 808 -14.89 19.76 17.11
C SER A 808 -14.39 20.05 18.54
N LEU A 809 -15.31 20.43 19.43
CA LEU A 809 -14.94 21.11 20.67
C LEU A 809 -14.55 20.14 21.79
N GLY A 810 -13.29 20.25 22.25
CA GLY A 810 -12.79 19.65 23.48
C GLY A 810 -12.57 20.68 24.59
N TYR A 811 -12.41 20.23 25.84
CA TYR A 811 -11.84 21.07 26.90
C TYR A 811 -11.03 20.27 27.92
N TYR A 812 -9.95 20.89 28.42
CA TYR A 812 -9.16 20.40 29.54
C TYR A 812 -9.53 21.13 30.84
N ARG A 813 -9.70 20.38 31.94
CA ARG A 813 -9.99 20.89 33.28
C ARG A 813 -8.77 20.77 34.20
N PRO A 814 -8.01 21.85 34.47
CA PRO A 814 -6.75 21.77 35.24
C PRO A 814 -6.89 21.26 36.68
N SER A 815 -8.07 21.36 37.30
CA SER A 815 -8.33 20.90 38.67
C SER A 815 -8.49 19.38 38.81
N THR A 816 -8.82 18.69 37.73
CA THR A 816 -8.95 17.21 37.68
C THR A 816 -7.93 16.56 36.75
N ARG A 817 -7.39 17.34 35.78
CA ARG A 817 -6.59 16.92 34.62
C ARG A 817 -7.40 16.09 33.61
N GLU A 818 -8.70 16.36 33.53
CA GLU A 818 -9.60 15.74 32.57
C GLU A 818 -9.62 16.52 31.26
N PHE A 819 -9.22 15.90 30.15
CA PHE A 819 -9.69 16.27 28.82
C PHE A 819 -11.11 15.70 28.64
N LYS A 820 -11.98 16.48 28.01
CA LYS A 820 -13.40 16.19 27.80
C LYS A 820 -13.75 16.59 26.38
N LEU A 821 -13.75 15.59 25.50
CA LEU A 821 -13.79 15.73 24.04
C LEU A 821 -15.20 15.40 23.53
N ARG A 822 -15.55 15.94 22.36
CA ARG A 822 -16.90 15.80 21.82
C ARG A 822 -16.97 16.13 20.33
N ASN A 823 -17.50 15.19 19.56
CA ASN A 823 -17.39 15.12 18.10
C ASN A 823 -18.55 15.90 17.42
N GLN A 824 -19.05 16.96 18.07
CA GLN A 824 -20.33 17.60 17.76
C GLN A 824 -20.38 19.07 18.21
N LEU A 825 -20.45 20.00 17.24
CA LEU A 825 -20.53 21.46 17.45
C LEU A 825 -21.89 21.97 18.01
N THR A 826 -22.62 21.18 18.80
CA THR A 826 -24.02 21.45 19.16
C THR A 826 -24.35 21.35 20.66
N GLY A 827 -24.63 22.49 21.30
CA GLY A 827 -25.34 22.55 22.60
C GLY A 827 -24.60 22.01 23.84
N THR A 828 -25.31 21.97 24.97
CA THR A 828 -24.76 21.73 26.32
C THR A 828 -24.85 20.27 26.76
N ALA A 829 -24.43 19.33 25.91
CA ALA A 829 -24.43 17.90 26.24
C ALA A 829 -23.27 17.52 27.19
N ALA A 830 -23.27 16.27 27.66
CA ALA A 830 -22.09 15.68 28.28
C ALA A 830 -20.99 15.44 27.22
N PRO A 831 -19.70 15.41 27.59
CA PRO A 831 -18.64 14.96 26.68
C PRO A 831 -18.83 13.47 26.35
N GLU A 832 -18.48 13.08 25.13
CA GLU A 832 -18.51 11.68 24.70
C GLU A 832 -17.26 10.93 25.20
N THR A 833 -16.08 11.56 25.12
CA THR A 833 -14.81 10.99 25.58
C THR A 833 -14.24 11.78 26.77
N VAL A 834 -13.74 11.07 27.79
CA VAL A 834 -13.11 11.66 28.99
C VAL A 834 -11.77 11.00 29.28
N VAL A 835 -10.69 11.78 29.25
CA VAL A 835 -9.31 11.30 29.43
C VAL A 835 -8.66 12.00 30.63
N VAL A 836 -8.07 11.27 31.57
CA VAL A 836 -7.26 11.85 32.65
C VAL A 836 -5.79 11.76 32.27
N TYR A 837 -5.17 12.89 31.93
CA TYR A 837 -3.82 12.92 31.36
C TYR A 837 -3.03 14.16 31.78
N GLY A 838 -1.70 14.05 31.79
CA GLY A 838 -0.79 15.09 32.26
C GLY A 838 -0.74 15.29 33.79
N SER A 839 -0.09 16.38 34.20
CA SER A 839 0.15 16.79 35.58
C SER A 839 -0.38 18.20 35.87
N THR A 840 -0.56 18.51 37.15
CA THR A 840 -1.02 19.84 37.59
C THR A 840 0.00 20.92 37.21
N GLY A 841 -0.40 21.82 36.30
CA GLY A 841 0.45 22.89 35.77
C GLY A 841 0.95 22.66 34.33
N ASP A 842 0.69 21.48 33.75
CA ASP A 842 0.90 21.25 32.32
C ASP A 842 -0.15 22.02 31.49
N LYS A 843 0.22 22.41 30.26
CA LYS A 843 -0.65 23.05 29.27
C LYS A 843 -1.21 21.97 28.31
N PRO A 844 -2.52 21.93 28.03
CA PRO A 844 -3.12 20.95 27.12
C PRO A 844 -2.86 21.28 25.65
N LEU A 845 -2.94 20.26 24.80
CA LEU A 845 -2.78 20.29 23.35
C LEU A 845 -3.74 19.28 22.68
N ALA A 846 -3.98 19.48 21.39
CA ALA A 846 -4.50 18.52 20.42
C ALA A 846 -3.52 18.48 19.21
N GLY A 847 -3.76 17.60 18.25
CA GLY A 847 -2.94 17.35 17.04
C GLY A 847 -2.98 15.87 16.61
N ASP A 848 -2.87 15.59 15.31
CA ASP A 848 -2.65 14.26 14.73
C ASP A 848 -1.16 13.91 14.71
N TRP A 849 -0.64 13.38 15.80
CA TRP A 849 0.80 13.09 15.97
C TRP A 849 1.31 11.93 15.09
N ASN A 850 0.41 11.04 14.66
CA ASN A 850 0.75 9.79 14.00
C ASN A 850 0.39 9.76 12.50
N GLY A 851 -0.38 10.72 12.01
CA GLY A 851 -0.77 10.84 10.61
C GLY A 851 -1.88 9.85 10.21
N ASP A 852 -2.83 9.57 11.11
CA ASP A 852 -4.02 8.75 10.79
C ASP A 852 -5.31 9.55 10.56
N GLY A 853 -5.20 10.89 10.56
CA GLY A 853 -6.28 11.84 10.33
C GLY A 853 -7.11 12.12 11.57
N LYS A 854 -6.55 12.01 12.79
CA LYS A 854 -7.31 12.19 14.05
C LYS A 854 -6.54 12.96 15.12
N ASP A 855 -7.19 13.99 15.63
CA ASP A 855 -6.69 14.76 16.76
C ASP A 855 -6.66 13.97 18.06
N THR A 856 -5.50 14.00 18.72
CA THR A 856 -5.27 13.22 19.93
C THR A 856 -4.55 14.01 21.03
N VAL A 857 -4.88 13.73 22.29
CA VAL A 857 -4.55 14.65 23.41
C VAL A 857 -3.07 14.70 23.81
N GLY A 858 -2.46 15.89 23.72
CA GLY A 858 -1.10 16.16 24.19
C GLY A 858 -1.04 17.06 25.42
N VAL A 859 0.12 17.10 26.11
CA VAL A 859 0.44 18.17 27.06
C VAL A 859 1.88 18.68 26.93
N PHE A 860 2.07 19.99 27.09
CA PHE A 860 3.36 20.63 27.31
C PHE A 860 3.55 20.97 28.80
N ARG A 861 4.57 20.37 29.43
CA ARG A 861 4.99 20.66 30.79
C ARG A 861 6.06 21.76 30.78
N PRO A 862 5.80 22.93 31.38
CA PRO A 862 6.77 24.03 31.39
C PRO A 862 8.10 23.65 32.04
N THR A 863 8.08 22.96 33.18
CA THR A 863 9.29 22.54 33.91
C THR A 863 10.12 21.57 33.08
N GLY A 864 11.29 22.02 32.61
CA GLY A 864 12.13 21.24 31.69
C GLY A 864 11.57 21.11 30.27
N HIS A 865 10.63 22.01 29.90
CA HIS A 865 10.13 22.21 28.53
C HIS A 865 9.79 20.91 27.81
N GLN A 866 9.03 20.04 28.50
CA GLN A 866 8.75 18.68 28.05
C GLN A 866 7.42 18.59 27.31
N TRP A 867 7.41 17.86 26.22
CA TRP A 867 6.22 17.46 25.49
C TRP A 867 5.87 16.02 25.86
N HIS A 868 4.57 15.74 25.96
CA HIS A 868 4.01 14.43 26.33
C HIS A 868 2.74 14.23 25.49
N LEU A 869 2.88 13.59 24.33
CA LEU A 869 1.83 13.44 23.33
C LEU A 869 1.21 12.03 23.41
N ARG A 870 -0.02 11.83 22.92
CA ARG A 870 -0.70 10.53 22.88
C ARG A 870 -1.26 10.32 21.49
N ASP A 871 -1.01 9.17 20.88
CA ASP A 871 -1.54 8.78 19.55
C ASP A 871 -2.97 8.23 19.66
N THR A 872 -3.63 8.42 20.81
CA THR A 872 -5.03 8.03 21.05
C THR A 872 -5.65 8.87 22.17
N ASN A 873 -6.95 9.10 22.07
CA ASN A 873 -7.76 9.77 23.10
C ASN A 873 -8.05 8.86 24.31
N THR A 874 -6.99 8.36 24.96
CA THR A 874 -7.03 7.42 26.09
C THR A 874 -6.04 7.79 27.21
N SER A 875 -6.35 7.38 28.45
CA SER A 875 -5.53 7.73 29.63
C SER A 875 -4.34 6.80 29.77
N GLY A 876 -3.11 7.32 29.71
CA GLY A 876 -1.89 6.50 29.75
C GLY A 876 -0.60 7.29 29.97
N THR A 877 0.54 6.64 29.68
CA THR A 877 1.83 7.30 29.44
C THR A 877 1.82 8.02 28.10
N ALA A 878 2.69 9.01 27.89
CA ALA A 878 2.90 9.56 26.56
C ALA A 878 3.39 8.49 25.57
N ASP A 879 2.97 8.58 24.31
CA ASP A 879 3.52 7.79 23.20
C ASP A 879 4.78 8.49 22.65
N HIS A 880 4.76 9.83 22.52
CA HIS A 880 5.96 10.66 22.27
C HIS A 880 6.31 11.51 23.50
N SER A 881 7.55 11.44 23.97
CA SER A 881 8.02 12.26 25.12
C SER A 881 9.46 12.75 24.94
N PHE A 882 9.65 14.06 24.94
CA PHE A 882 10.93 14.73 24.68
C PHE A 882 10.94 16.17 25.23
N SER A 883 12.10 16.83 25.22
CA SER A 883 12.23 18.25 25.61
C SER A 883 12.52 19.13 24.39
N TYR A 884 11.72 20.20 24.21
CA TYR A 884 11.90 21.19 23.14
C TYR A 884 11.35 22.56 23.58
N GLY A 885 12.15 23.62 23.39
CA GLY A 885 11.85 24.99 23.80
C GLY A 885 12.50 25.42 25.12
N GLN A 886 11.86 26.34 25.85
CA GLN A 886 12.25 26.81 27.18
C GLN A 886 11.02 26.90 28.11
N ASP A 887 11.25 26.84 29.43
CA ASP A 887 10.18 26.77 30.44
C ASP A 887 9.21 27.97 30.43
N THR A 888 9.61 29.11 29.87
CA THR A 888 8.77 30.31 29.69
C THR A 888 7.90 30.31 28.43
N ASP A 889 8.15 29.41 27.49
CA ASP A 889 7.55 29.46 26.16
C ASP A 889 6.11 28.94 26.16
N ARG A 890 5.34 29.29 25.14
CA ARG A 890 4.01 28.72 24.86
C ARG A 890 4.16 27.67 23.74
N PRO A 891 3.56 26.48 23.88
CA PRO A 891 3.51 25.53 22.77
C PRO A 891 2.67 26.09 21.62
N LEU A 892 2.99 25.63 20.41
CA LEU A 892 2.21 25.69 19.19
C LEU A 892 2.17 24.27 18.60
N VAL A 893 1.12 23.95 17.87
CA VAL A 893 0.93 22.69 17.14
C VAL A 893 0.58 23.06 15.70
N GLY A 894 0.90 22.18 14.76
CA GLY A 894 0.64 22.33 13.34
C GLY A 894 1.53 21.42 12.49
N ASP A 895 1.07 21.09 11.29
CA ASP A 895 1.91 20.53 10.24
C ASP A 895 2.74 21.63 9.56
N TRP A 896 3.92 21.91 10.12
CA TRP A 896 4.88 22.83 9.53
C TRP A 896 5.57 22.26 8.27
N LEU A 897 5.25 21.03 7.83
CA LEU A 897 5.72 20.46 6.57
C LEU A 897 4.76 20.83 5.44
N ALA A 898 4.87 22.08 4.98
CA ALA A 898 4.77 22.27 3.54
C ALA A 898 5.77 21.33 2.86
N ASP A 899 5.39 20.71 1.74
CA ASP A 899 6.29 19.92 0.89
C ASP A 899 7.30 20.85 0.18
N THR A 900 8.16 21.46 1.00
CA THR A 900 8.91 22.66 0.66
C THR A 900 10.32 22.32 0.24
N ALA A 901 10.44 22.05 -1.04
CA ALA A 901 11.45 22.76 -1.80
C ALA A 901 10.77 23.67 -2.84
N GLY A 902 10.21 24.80 -2.39
CA GLY A 902 9.72 25.81 -3.33
C GLY A 902 8.75 26.89 -2.84
N THR A 903 9.29 27.96 -2.25
CA THR A 903 8.59 29.27 -2.13
C THR A 903 9.30 30.37 -2.92
N PRO A 904 8.64 31.49 -3.28
CA PRO A 904 9.31 32.63 -3.92
C PRO A 904 10.45 33.22 -3.06
N ALA A 905 10.34 33.12 -1.74
CA ALA A 905 11.39 33.48 -0.80
C ALA A 905 12.61 32.54 -0.90
N GLN A 906 12.39 31.24 -1.16
CA GLN A 906 13.47 30.28 -1.44
C GLN A 906 14.12 30.55 -2.81
N VAL A 907 13.37 30.90 -3.87
CA VAL A 907 13.94 31.33 -5.17
C VAL A 907 14.92 32.49 -4.99
N ALA A 908 14.54 33.47 -4.17
CA ALA A 908 15.39 34.61 -3.84
C ALA A 908 16.64 34.23 -3.01
N ALA A 909 16.62 33.09 -2.32
CA ALA A 909 17.75 32.57 -1.54
C ALA A 909 18.68 31.66 -2.37
N VAL A 910 18.17 30.90 -3.34
CA VAL A 910 18.95 29.98 -4.20
C VAL A 910 19.40 30.65 -5.51
N ASN A 911 20.16 31.75 -5.40
CA ASN A 911 20.79 32.45 -6.55
C ASN A 911 19.86 32.83 -7.73
N GLY A 912 18.53 32.81 -7.55
CA GLY A 912 17.54 33.12 -8.59
C GLY A 912 17.30 31.99 -9.62
N PHE A 913 16.81 32.38 -10.79
CA PHE A 913 16.49 31.45 -11.88
C PHE A 913 17.72 31.05 -12.70
N TYR A 914 17.68 29.85 -13.28
CA TYR A 914 18.79 29.25 -14.01
C TYR A 914 19.13 29.99 -15.31
N ALA A 915 20.36 30.47 -15.42
CA ALA A 915 20.89 31.12 -16.61
C ALA A 915 21.62 30.11 -17.52
N ASP A 916 20.84 29.34 -18.27
CA ASP A 916 21.33 28.25 -19.12
C ASP A 916 22.39 28.71 -20.16
N PRO A 917 23.58 28.08 -20.21
CA PRO A 917 24.56 28.28 -21.28
C PRO A 917 24.05 27.98 -22.70
N GLN A 918 23.01 27.14 -22.86
CA GLN A 918 22.41 26.79 -24.16
C GLN A 918 21.31 27.76 -24.62
N PHE A 919 20.91 28.73 -23.78
CA PHE A 919 19.93 29.75 -24.14
C PHE A 919 20.33 30.46 -25.46
N HIS A 920 19.47 30.47 -26.48
CA HIS A 920 19.86 30.84 -27.85
C HIS A 920 20.57 32.21 -27.99
N PRO A 921 20.18 33.30 -27.29
CA PRO A 921 20.94 34.55 -27.31
C PRO A 921 22.38 34.41 -26.81
N THR A 922 22.61 33.53 -25.82
CA THR A 922 23.95 33.20 -25.29
C THR A 922 24.77 32.42 -26.31
N GLN A 923 24.19 31.37 -26.91
CA GLN A 923 24.85 30.59 -27.98
C GLN A 923 25.25 31.48 -29.16
N TRP A 924 24.32 32.28 -29.69
CA TRP A 924 24.58 33.12 -30.86
C TRP A 924 25.66 34.17 -30.61
N VAL A 925 25.65 34.82 -29.43
CA VAL A 925 26.67 35.81 -29.01
C VAL A 925 28.06 35.19 -28.83
N ASN A 926 28.13 33.91 -28.45
CA ASN A 926 29.38 33.17 -28.31
C ASN A 926 29.93 32.67 -29.65
N ALA A 927 29.04 32.29 -30.58
CA ALA A 927 29.40 31.90 -31.95
C ALA A 927 29.78 33.09 -32.85
N ASN A 928 29.17 34.26 -32.63
CA ASN A 928 29.33 35.46 -33.47
C ASN A 928 29.96 36.66 -32.73
N PRO A 929 31.11 36.51 -32.04
CA PRO A 929 31.65 37.55 -31.15
C PRO A 929 32.12 38.82 -31.89
N GLY A 930 32.25 38.77 -33.22
CA GLY A 930 32.62 39.89 -34.09
C GLY A 930 31.45 40.54 -34.84
N ASP A 931 30.21 40.07 -34.68
CA ASP A 931 29.03 40.72 -35.27
C ASP A 931 28.73 42.02 -34.50
N PRO A 932 28.44 43.16 -35.16
CA PRO A 932 28.17 44.44 -34.49
C PRO A 932 26.99 44.39 -33.51
N ARG A 933 26.02 43.49 -33.71
CA ARG A 933 24.84 43.32 -32.85
C ARG A 933 25.17 42.55 -31.56
N ALA A 934 26.24 41.74 -31.55
CA ALA A 934 26.59 40.87 -30.44
C ALA A 934 26.89 41.62 -29.13
N ALA A 935 27.40 42.86 -29.19
CA ALA A 935 27.61 43.67 -27.99
C ALA A 935 26.28 44.07 -27.29
N ALA A 936 25.24 44.38 -28.07
CA ALA A 936 23.92 44.72 -27.54
C ALA A 936 23.21 43.49 -26.98
N ILE A 937 23.15 42.40 -27.76
CA ILE A 937 22.51 41.14 -27.37
C ILE A 937 23.21 40.52 -26.14
N ARG A 938 24.54 40.60 -26.04
CA ARG A 938 25.30 40.15 -24.85
C ARG A 938 24.91 40.90 -23.58
N THR A 939 24.60 42.19 -23.69
CA THR A 939 24.27 43.04 -22.54
C THR A 939 22.82 42.84 -22.09
N ALA A 940 21.91 42.69 -23.06
CA ALA A 940 20.47 42.60 -22.83
C ALA A 940 19.99 41.18 -22.50
N MET A 941 20.41 40.17 -23.26
CA MET A 941 19.77 38.84 -23.32
C MET A 941 20.68 37.66 -22.98
N ALA A 942 21.98 37.71 -23.29
CA ALA A 942 22.88 36.60 -22.98
C ALA A 942 23.11 36.47 -21.46
N GLY A 943 23.21 35.23 -20.97
CA GLY A 943 23.40 34.94 -19.53
C GLY A 943 22.24 35.43 -18.65
N LYS A 944 21.03 35.53 -19.20
CA LYS A 944 19.78 35.73 -18.45
C LYS A 944 19.05 34.39 -18.33
N ALA A 945 18.23 34.26 -17.30
CA ALA A 945 17.37 33.10 -17.14
C ALA A 945 16.12 33.22 -18.02
N GLY A 946 15.72 32.11 -18.64
CA GLY A 946 14.51 31.94 -19.44
C GLY A 946 14.21 30.45 -19.61
N ALA A 947 13.01 30.12 -20.08
CA ALA A 947 12.54 28.74 -20.08
C ALA A 947 13.17 27.88 -21.20
N ALA A 948 13.46 26.62 -20.89
CA ALA A 948 13.74 25.59 -21.89
C ALA A 948 12.44 24.90 -22.35
N TRP A 949 12.24 24.82 -23.67
CA TRP A 949 11.03 24.25 -24.27
C TRP A 949 11.24 22.80 -24.69
N PHE A 950 10.38 21.90 -24.21
CA PHE A 950 10.45 20.47 -24.51
C PHE A 950 9.20 19.99 -25.23
N GLY A 951 9.40 19.12 -26.22
CA GLY A 951 8.35 18.55 -27.03
C GLY A 951 8.76 17.22 -27.67
N ASN A 952 8.05 16.80 -28.71
CA ASN A 952 8.40 15.62 -29.53
C ASN A 952 9.77 15.70 -30.23
N TRP A 953 10.40 16.88 -30.30
CA TRP A 953 11.76 17.06 -30.81
C TRP A 953 12.87 16.79 -29.76
N SER A 954 12.54 16.70 -28.47
CA SER A 954 13.52 16.62 -27.38
C SER A 954 14.25 15.28 -27.25
N GLY A 955 13.90 14.28 -28.08
CA GLY A 955 14.48 12.93 -28.01
C GLY A 955 13.98 12.17 -26.78
N ASP A 956 14.91 11.58 -26.03
CA ASP A 956 14.60 10.97 -24.73
C ASP A 956 14.29 12.08 -23.71
N ILE A 957 13.00 12.29 -23.43
CA ILE A 957 12.55 13.43 -22.61
C ILE A 957 13.08 13.38 -21.18
N ARG A 958 13.17 12.19 -20.59
CA ARG A 958 13.69 12.01 -19.22
C ARG A 958 15.14 12.47 -19.13
N THR A 959 15.97 12.04 -20.08
CA THR A 959 17.38 12.43 -20.17
C THR A 959 17.55 13.91 -20.48
N ALA A 960 16.72 14.47 -21.37
CA ALA A 960 16.77 15.88 -21.73
C ALA A 960 16.40 16.80 -20.55
N VAL A 961 15.35 16.45 -19.80
CA VAL A 961 14.91 17.20 -18.62
C VAL A 961 15.89 17.01 -17.46
N ASP A 962 16.37 15.80 -17.19
CA ASP A 962 17.37 15.54 -16.15
C ASP A 962 18.66 16.33 -16.38
N ALA A 963 19.16 16.39 -17.62
CA ALA A 963 20.36 17.16 -17.93
C ALA A 963 20.19 18.67 -17.65
N TYR A 964 19.02 19.24 -17.98
CA TYR A 964 18.72 20.65 -17.75
C TYR A 964 18.52 20.96 -16.26
N VAL A 965 17.71 20.15 -15.55
CA VAL A 965 17.43 20.31 -14.12
C VAL A 965 18.67 20.04 -13.27
N SER A 966 19.53 19.08 -13.66
CA SER A 966 20.84 18.85 -13.04
C SER A 966 21.80 20.03 -13.25
N GLY A 967 21.78 20.66 -14.43
CA GLY A 967 22.55 21.87 -14.69
C GLY A 967 22.14 23.03 -13.77
N ALA A 968 20.84 23.21 -13.57
CA ALA A 968 20.29 24.20 -12.65
C ALA A 968 20.61 23.90 -11.17
N ALA A 969 20.45 22.64 -10.75
CA ALA A 969 20.82 22.19 -9.40
C ALA A 969 22.32 22.37 -9.13
N ALA A 970 23.19 22.12 -10.10
CA ALA A 970 24.64 22.34 -9.99
C ALA A 970 25.03 23.81 -9.93
N ALA A 971 24.24 24.71 -10.54
CA ALA A 971 24.36 26.16 -10.36
C ALA A 971 23.75 26.65 -9.03
N GLY A 972 22.97 25.81 -8.35
CA GLY A 972 22.17 26.18 -7.18
C GLY A 972 21.10 27.22 -7.53
N GLN A 973 20.42 27.05 -8.68
CA GLN A 973 19.40 27.94 -9.23
C GLN A 973 18.12 27.17 -9.62
N VAL A 974 16.98 27.85 -9.72
CA VAL A 974 15.70 27.22 -10.13
C VAL A 974 15.54 27.19 -11.66
N PRO A 975 15.40 26.02 -12.31
CA PRO A 975 15.11 25.90 -13.73
C PRO A 975 13.67 26.31 -14.06
N ILE A 976 13.46 26.82 -15.27
CA ILE A 976 12.14 27.10 -15.84
C ILE A 976 12.01 26.22 -17.09
N LEU A 977 10.95 25.43 -17.18
CA LEU A 977 10.70 24.50 -18.28
C LEU A 977 9.32 24.77 -18.88
N VAL A 978 9.14 24.40 -20.14
CA VAL A 978 7.83 24.32 -20.79
C VAL A 978 7.61 22.89 -21.28
N ALA A 979 6.55 22.26 -20.79
CA ALA A 979 6.01 21.02 -21.34
C ALA A 979 5.07 21.36 -22.49
N TYR A 980 5.40 20.96 -23.73
CA TYR A 980 4.65 21.37 -24.92
C TYR A 980 4.60 20.24 -25.96
N ASN A 981 3.88 19.17 -25.63
CA ASN A 981 3.76 17.95 -26.44
C ASN A 981 2.35 17.33 -26.50
N VAL A 982 1.29 18.06 -26.12
CA VAL A 982 -0.07 17.50 -26.10
C VAL A 982 -0.56 17.10 -27.52
N PRO A 983 -1.28 15.97 -27.71
CA PRO A 983 -1.63 15.48 -29.05
C PRO A 983 -2.54 16.45 -29.82
N GLY A 984 -2.23 16.70 -31.09
CA GLY A 984 -2.97 17.69 -31.88
C GLY A 984 -2.75 19.11 -31.36
N ARG A 985 -1.48 19.43 -31.07
CA ARG A 985 -1.03 20.75 -30.59
C ARG A 985 -1.44 21.86 -31.57
N ASP A 986 -1.84 23.00 -31.02
CA ASP A 986 -2.29 24.21 -31.74
C ASP A 986 -3.35 23.95 -32.83
N CYS A 987 -4.18 22.91 -32.69
CA CYS A 987 -5.22 22.54 -33.66
C CYS A 987 -4.74 22.24 -35.09
N GLY A 988 -3.42 22.14 -35.34
CA GLY A 988 -2.85 22.09 -36.68
C GLY A 988 -2.29 23.42 -37.22
N GLY A 989 -2.10 24.44 -36.38
CA GLY A 989 -1.41 25.70 -36.72
C GLY A 989 0.11 25.58 -36.87
N GLU A 990 0.83 26.71 -36.82
CA GLU A 990 2.28 26.78 -37.09
C GLU A 990 3.12 25.84 -36.21
N SER A 991 2.79 25.71 -34.92
CA SER A 991 3.48 24.81 -33.98
C SER A 991 2.93 23.38 -33.96
N SER A 992 2.17 22.97 -34.98
CA SER A 992 1.44 21.70 -35.02
C SER A 992 2.27 20.45 -34.67
N GLY A 993 1.62 19.46 -34.05
CA GLY A 993 2.23 18.20 -33.68
C GLY A 993 1.80 17.71 -32.30
N GLY A 994 2.79 17.50 -31.42
CA GLY A 994 2.62 16.82 -30.14
C GLY A 994 2.92 15.31 -30.22
N ALA A 995 2.58 14.58 -29.16
CA ALA A 995 2.69 13.13 -29.07
C ALA A 995 1.62 12.44 -29.94
N GLY A 996 1.95 11.28 -30.50
CA GLY A 996 1.08 10.57 -31.45
C GLY A 996 -0.22 9.99 -30.88
N SER A 997 -0.42 10.02 -29.56
CA SER A 997 -1.68 9.59 -28.91
C SER A 997 -1.79 10.15 -27.48
N PRO A 998 -3.01 10.17 -26.89
CA PRO A 998 -3.22 10.49 -25.47
C PRO A 998 -2.38 9.63 -24.51
N ALA A 999 -2.14 8.35 -24.84
CA ALA A 999 -1.29 7.46 -24.04
C ALA A 999 0.19 7.83 -24.16
N ALA A 1000 0.68 8.10 -25.37
CA ALA A 1000 2.05 8.55 -25.60
C ALA A 1000 2.35 9.89 -24.91
N TYR A 1001 1.35 10.78 -24.81
CA TYR A 1001 1.48 12.01 -24.02
C TYR A 1001 1.58 11.74 -22.52
N ARG A 1002 0.74 10.86 -21.95
CA ARG A 1002 0.83 10.50 -20.53
C ARG A 1002 2.20 9.90 -20.18
N GLN A 1003 2.71 9.00 -21.03
CA GLN A 1003 4.06 8.45 -20.88
C GLN A 1003 5.13 9.56 -20.95
N TRP A 1004 5.08 10.43 -21.98
CA TRP A 1004 6.04 11.53 -22.14
C TRP A 1004 6.03 12.51 -20.94
N ILE A 1005 4.86 12.78 -20.37
CA ILE A 1005 4.71 13.56 -19.13
C ILE A 1005 5.28 12.82 -17.90
N SER A 1006 5.06 11.51 -17.80
CA SER A 1006 5.64 10.68 -16.73
C SER A 1006 7.18 10.70 -16.80
N ASP A 1007 7.73 10.57 -18.00
CA ASP A 1007 9.17 10.60 -18.26
C ASP A 1007 9.76 12.01 -18.06
N PHE A 1008 9.02 13.07 -18.40
CA PHE A 1008 9.36 14.46 -18.06
C PHE A 1008 9.44 14.62 -16.53
N ALA A 1009 8.39 14.24 -15.80
CA ALA A 1009 8.34 14.33 -14.34
C ALA A 1009 9.46 13.51 -13.66
N ALA A 1010 9.71 12.28 -14.16
CA ALA A 1010 10.82 11.44 -13.73
C ALA A 1010 12.20 11.96 -14.18
N GLY A 1011 12.25 12.93 -15.10
CA GLY A 1011 13.41 13.75 -15.44
C GLY A 1011 13.57 14.96 -14.51
N VAL A 1012 12.49 15.52 -13.96
CA VAL A 1012 12.59 16.52 -12.88
C VAL A 1012 13.02 15.85 -11.57
N ALA A 1013 12.54 14.64 -11.30
CA ALA A 1013 12.94 13.77 -10.19
C ALA A 1013 12.87 14.45 -8.80
N GLY A 1014 11.76 15.13 -8.50
CA GLY A 1014 11.52 15.79 -7.21
C GLY A 1014 12.45 16.96 -6.87
N ARG A 1015 13.24 17.45 -7.84
CA ARG A 1015 14.06 18.65 -7.71
C ARG A 1015 13.21 19.89 -7.99
N THR A 1016 13.48 20.99 -7.29
CA THR A 1016 12.74 22.25 -7.47
C THR A 1016 12.81 22.75 -8.91
N ALA A 1017 11.66 22.94 -9.55
CA ALA A 1017 11.56 23.41 -10.93
C ALA A 1017 10.21 24.10 -11.17
N ILE A 1018 10.18 25.10 -12.07
CA ILE A 1018 8.95 25.65 -12.64
C ILE A 1018 8.65 24.93 -13.96
N VAL A 1019 7.42 24.44 -14.14
CA VAL A 1019 6.95 23.85 -15.41
C VAL A 1019 5.70 24.59 -15.87
N ILE A 1020 5.80 25.24 -17.04
CA ILE A 1020 4.66 25.77 -17.77
C ILE A 1020 4.04 24.61 -18.55
N VAL A 1021 2.77 24.30 -18.27
CA VAL A 1021 2.08 23.12 -18.78
C VAL A 1021 1.23 23.49 -20.00
N GLU A 1022 1.69 23.00 -21.16
CA GLU A 1022 1.02 23.05 -22.46
C GLU A 1022 0.41 24.41 -22.83
N PRO A 1023 1.26 25.40 -23.18
CA PRO A 1023 0.85 26.62 -23.87
C PRO A 1023 -0.22 26.39 -24.94
N ASP A 1024 -1.16 27.33 -25.04
CA ASP A 1024 -2.21 27.40 -26.06
C ASP A 1024 -3.27 26.27 -25.99
N ALA A 1025 -2.98 25.15 -25.34
CA ALA A 1025 -3.76 23.91 -25.38
C ALA A 1025 -5.13 23.99 -24.68
N VAL A 1026 -5.27 24.90 -23.70
CA VAL A 1026 -6.53 25.23 -23.01
C VAL A 1026 -7.21 26.45 -23.66
N ALA A 1027 -6.42 27.42 -24.13
CA ALA A 1027 -6.92 28.63 -24.75
C ALA A 1027 -7.60 28.37 -26.10
N LEU A 1028 -6.94 27.65 -27.01
CA LEU A 1028 -7.40 27.45 -28.41
C LEU A 1028 -8.32 26.22 -28.59
N ILE A 1029 -8.84 25.67 -27.49
CA ILE A 1029 -9.45 24.34 -27.43
C ILE A 1029 -10.72 24.14 -28.28
N ASP A 1030 -11.38 25.21 -28.75
CA ASP A 1030 -12.66 25.17 -29.47
C ASP A 1030 -12.59 24.57 -30.88
N CYS A 1031 -11.39 24.35 -31.41
CA CYS A 1031 -11.18 23.60 -32.65
C CYS A 1031 -11.51 22.11 -32.54
N LEU A 1032 -11.54 21.58 -31.30
CA LEU A 1032 -11.70 20.15 -31.01
C LEU A 1032 -13.18 19.78 -30.82
N THR A 1033 -13.54 18.54 -31.20
CA THR A 1033 -14.86 17.99 -30.85
C THR A 1033 -15.04 17.87 -29.33
N GLU A 1034 -16.27 17.75 -28.85
CA GLU A 1034 -16.56 17.63 -27.40
C GLU A 1034 -15.78 16.51 -26.72
N ALA A 1035 -15.70 15.32 -27.33
CA ALA A 1035 -14.93 14.19 -26.81
C ALA A 1035 -13.41 14.46 -26.80
N GLU A 1036 -12.89 15.17 -27.80
CA GLU A 1036 -11.47 15.58 -27.84
C GLU A 1036 -11.17 16.69 -26.83
N ARG A 1037 -12.13 17.58 -26.53
CA ARG A 1037 -12.01 18.59 -25.45
C ARG A 1037 -11.98 17.93 -24.08
N THR A 1038 -12.89 17.00 -23.79
CA THR A 1038 -12.82 16.18 -22.56
C THR A 1038 -11.51 15.41 -22.46
N THR A 1039 -11.02 14.85 -23.58
CA THR A 1039 -9.72 14.17 -23.63
C THR A 1039 -8.57 15.14 -23.33
N ARG A 1040 -8.53 16.32 -23.95
CA ARG A 1040 -7.53 17.37 -23.71
C ARG A 1040 -7.51 17.77 -22.24
N PHE A 1041 -8.65 18.13 -21.66
CA PHE A 1041 -8.74 18.50 -20.24
C PHE A 1041 -8.22 17.38 -19.33
N GLY A 1042 -8.60 16.12 -19.58
CA GLY A 1042 -8.11 14.95 -18.84
C GLY A 1042 -6.63 14.59 -19.08
N LEU A 1043 -5.95 15.23 -20.06
CA LEU A 1043 -4.50 15.15 -20.26
C LEU A 1043 -3.78 16.30 -19.55
N ILE A 1044 -4.36 17.51 -19.53
CA ILE A 1044 -3.82 18.64 -18.76
C ILE A 1044 -3.88 18.33 -17.25
N ALA A 1045 -5.02 17.86 -16.75
CA ALA A 1045 -5.18 17.42 -15.36
C ALA A 1045 -4.17 16.33 -14.95
N TYR A 1046 -3.77 15.48 -15.90
CA TYR A 1046 -2.74 14.47 -15.67
C TYR A 1046 -1.33 15.06 -15.62
N ALA A 1047 -1.02 16.04 -16.46
CA ALA A 1047 0.26 16.75 -16.40
C ALA A 1047 0.40 17.56 -15.11
N ILE A 1048 -0.67 18.22 -14.66
CA ILE A 1048 -0.74 18.86 -13.34
C ILE A 1048 -0.39 17.84 -12.24
N ASN A 1049 -1.11 16.72 -12.17
CA ASN A 1049 -0.92 15.71 -11.13
C ASN A 1049 0.48 15.04 -11.18
N ALA A 1050 1.07 14.89 -12.37
CA ALA A 1050 2.41 14.33 -12.55
C ALA A 1050 3.53 15.28 -12.07
N PHE A 1051 3.25 16.57 -11.91
CA PHE A 1051 4.18 17.59 -11.40
C PHE A 1051 3.84 18.02 -9.96
N SER A 1052 3.13 17.20 -9.18
CA SER A 1052 2.82 17.48 -7.78
C SER A 1052 4.06 17.48 -6.87
N GLY A 1053 3.95 18.12 -5.69
CA GLY A 1053 5.04 18.30 -4.74
C GLY A 1053 6.03 19.38 -5.16
N ARG A 1054 7.33 19.06 -5.19
CA ARG A 1054 8.44 20.01 -5.39
C ARG A 1054 8.55 20.68 -6.78
N THR A 1055 7.67 20.33 -7.72
CA THR A 1055 7.60 20.94 -9.06
C THR A 1055 6.41 21.89 -9.12
N TRP A 1056 6.55 23.06 -9.74
CA TRP A 1056 5.44 24.03 -9.83
C TRP A 1056 4.84 24.01 -11.23
N ALA A 1057 3.75 23.27 -11.39
CA ALA A 1057 2.91 23.35 -12.57
C ALA A 1057 2.16 24.69 -12.61
N TYR A 1058 2.32 25.41 -13.73
CA TYR A 1058 1.43 26.51 -14.12
C TYR A 1058 0.77 26.14 -15.45
N VAL A 1059 -0.56 25.99 -15.45
CA VAL A 1059 -1.33 25.71 -16.68
C VAL A 1059 -1.40 26.97 -17.54
N ASP A 1060 -1.25 26.89 -18.86
CA ASP A 1060 -1.46 28.08 -19.69
C ASP A 1060 -2.93 28.54 -19.69
N GLY A 1061 -3.12 29.83 -19.40
CA GLY A 1061 -4.38 30.56 -19.43
C GLY A 1061 -4.48 31.55 -20.59
N GLY A 1062 -3.61 31.47 -21.60
CA GLY A 1062 -3.66 32.34 -22.79
C GLY A 1062 -3.36 33.81 -22.48
N ASN A 1063 -4.14 34.72 -23.06
CA ASN A 1063 -3.93 36.17 -22.93
C ASN A 1063 -5.22 37.00 -23.02
N ALA A 1064 -5.07 38.29 -22.73
CA ALA A 1064 -6.12 39.31 -22.63
C ALA A 1064 -7.01 39.53 -23.88
N SER A 1065 -6.72 38.90 -25.02
CA SER A 1065 -7.45 39.09 -26.28
C SER A 1065 -8.08 37.83 -26.89
N TRP A 1066 -7.59 36.62 -26.54
CA TRP A 1066 -8.01 35.38 -27.21
C TRP A 1066 -9.32 34.80 -26.68
N VAL A 1067 -9.48 34.77 -25.36
CA VAL A 1067 -10.63 34.17 -24.67
C VAL A 1067 -10.99 35.08 -23.50
N ASP A 1068 -12.29 35.34 -23.27
CA ASP A 1068 -12.68 36.13 -22.11
C ASP A 1068 -12.33 35.41 -20.79
N ALA A 1069 -12.10 36.19 -19.73
CA ALA A 1069 -11.56 35.67 -18.48
C ALA A 1069 -12.51 34.69 -17.75
N ASP A 1070 -13.82 34.81 -17.94
CA ASP A 1070 -14.82 33.94 -17.30
C ASP A 1070 -14.90 32.58 -18.02
N THR A 1071 -14.88 32.60 -19.35
CA THR A 1071 -14.73 31.41 -20.19
C THR A 1071 -13.39 30.72 -19.94
N MET A 1072 -12.29 31.46 -19.77
CA MET A 1072 -10.98 30.88 -19.46
C MET A 1072 -10.97 30.21 -18.09
N ALA A 1073 -11.51 30.87 -17.06
CA ALA A 1073 -11.70 30.26 -15.74
C ALA A 1073 -12.51 28.96 -15.80
N ALA A 1074 -13.59 28.92 -16.59
CA ALA A 1074 -14.38 27.71 -16.80
C ALA A 1074 -13.59 26.56 -17.47
N ARG A 1075 -12.61 26.87 -18.33
CA ARG A 1075 -11.72 25.88 -18.97
C ARG A 1075 -10.63 25.40 -18.02
N LEU A 1076 -10.03 26.29 -17.23
CA LEU A 1076 -9.03 25.94 -16.22
C LEU A 1076 -9.62 25.04 -15.13
N VAL A 1077 -10.86 25.27 -14.68
CA VAL A 1077 -11.60 24.34 -13.81
C VAL A 1077 -11.71 22.94 -14.44
N GLN A 1078 -12.15 22.85 -15.69
CA GLN A 1078 -12.24 21.56 -16.40
C GLN A 1078 -10.87 20.89 -16.60
N ALA A 1079 -9.81 21.68 -16.78
CA ALA A 1079 -8.43 21.23 -16.90
C ALA A 1079 -7.81 20.76 -15.58
N GLY A 1080 -8.50 20.88 -14.44
CA GLY A 1080 -8.01 20.46 -13.13
C GLY A 1080 -7.06 21.45 -12.45
N VAL A 1081 -7.15 22.75 -12.75
CA VAL A 1081 -6.22 23.79 -12.26
C VAL A 1081 -6.10 23.84 -10.72
N ALA A 1082 -7.09 23.34 -9.97
CA ALA A 1082 -7.03 23.23 -8.51
C ALA A 1082 -5.82 22.43 -7.99
N GLY A 1083 -5.36 21.43 -8.74
CA GLY A 1083 -4.16 20.64 -8.40
C GLY A 1083 -2.83 21.27 -8.85
N ALA A 1084 -2.88 22.43 -9.51
CA ALA A 1084 -1.69 23.15 -9.97
C ALA A 1084 -1.31 24.24 -8.96
N ARG A 1085 -0.04 24.68 -8.99
CA ARG A 1085 0.35 25.88 -8.23
C ARG A 1085 -0.34 27.13 -8.76
N GLY A 1086 -0.68 27.15 -10.05
CA GLY A 1086 -1.33 28.29 -10.66
C GLY A 1086 -1.51 28.19 -12.16
N PHE A 1087 -1.57 29.36 -12.80
CA PHE A 1087 -1.65 29.49 -14.25
C PHE A 1087 -0.66 30.51 -14.82
N ALA A 1088 -0.30 30.35 -16.09
CA ALA A 1088 0.52 31.28 -16.84
C ALA A 1088 -0.34 32.16 -17.74
N VAL A 1089 0.06 33.41 -17.97
CA VAL A 1089 -0.57 34.30 -18.95
C VAL A 1089 0.46 35.02 -19.81
N ASN A 1090 0.01 35.43 -20.99
CA ASN A 1090 0.81 36.10 -22.02
C ASN A 1090 1.97 35.23 -22.57
N VAL A 1091 1.97 33.91 -22.35
CA VAL A 1091 3.01 33.01 -22.90
C VAL A 1091 3.15 33.23 -24.40
N SER A 1092 4.37 33.46 -24.89
CA SER A 1092 4.66 33.78 -26.29
C SER A 1092 3.95 35.02 -26.87
N ASN A 1093 3.28 35.84 -26.05
CA ASN A 1093 2.48 36.98 -26.49
C ASN A 1093 3.08 38.34 -26.02
N PHE A 1094 2.46 39.45 -26.43
CA PHE A 1094 3.05 40.79 -26.39
C PHE A 1094 2.37 41.77 -25.40
N PHE A 1095 1.30 41.37 -24.71
CA PHE A 1095 0.52 42.24 -23.83
C PHE A 1095 1.32 42.69 -22.61
N THR A 1096 1.24 43.98 -22.27
CA THR A 1096 2.02 44.55 -21.18
C THR A 1096 1.76 43.81 -19.86
N THR A 1097 2.69 43.91 -18.91
CA THR A 1097 2.49 43.28 -17.59
C THR A 1097 1.23 43.80 -16.90
N ALA A 1098 0.82 45.06 -17.13
CA ALA A 1098 -0.40 45.63 -16.58
C ALA A 1098 -1.67 45.01 -17.18
N GLU A 1099 -1.73 44.84 -18.51
CA GLU A 1099 -2.85 44.17 -19.19
C GLU A 1099 -2.91 42.68 -18.84
N SER A 1100 -1.75 42.02 -18.78
CA SER A 1100 -1.62 40.61 -18.41
C SER A 1100 -2.07 40.35 -16.97
N SER A 1101 -1.66 41.20 -16.02
CA SER A 1101 -2.15 41.13 -14.63
C SER A 1101 -3.65 41.39 -14.55
N ALA A 1102 -4.15 42.45 -15.19
CA ALA A 1102 -5.59 42.75 -15.17
C ALA A 1102 -6.46 41.62 -15.77
N TYR A 1103 -5.93 40.88 -16.75
CA TYR A 1103 -6.57 39.68 -17.26
C TYR A 1103 -6.50 38.51 -16.26
N ALA A 1104 -5.34 38.23 -15.69
CA ALA A 1104 -5.19 37.16 -14.70
C ALA A 1104 -6.01 37.40 -13.42
N ASP A 1105 -6.07 38.64 -12.94
CA ASP A 1105 -6.93 39.05 -11.82
C ASP A 1105 -8.42 38.83 -12.15
N ALA A 1106 -8.83 39.05 -13.41
CA ALA A 1106 -10.17 38.75 -13.89
C ALA A 1106 -10.43 37.23 -14.07
N VAL A 1107 -9.43 36.45 -14.47
CA VAL A 1107 -9.51 34.96 -14.51
C VAL A 1107 -9.69 34.43 -13.09
N ASN A 1108 -8.92 34.95 -12.12
CA ASN A 1108 -9.09 34.63 -10.71
C ASN A 1108 -10.47 35.03 -10.16
N ALA A 1109 -11.05 36.15 -10.60
CA ALA A 1109 -12.44 36.48 -10.28
C ALA A 1109 -13.45 35.48 -10.87
N GLY A 1110 -13.21 34.98 -12.10
CA GLY A 1110 -13.99 33.90 -12.71
C GLY A 1110 -13.82 32.53 -12.04
N LEU A 1111 -12.64 32.24 -11.49
CA LEU A 1111 -12.36 31.05 -10.69
C LEU A 1111 -13.09 31.13 -9.33
N ALA A 1112 -13.02 32.27 -8.64
CA ALA A 1112 -13.77 32.53 -7.41
C ALA A 1112 -15.29 32.42 -7.62
N ALA A 1113 -15.82 32.90 -8.75
CA ALA A 1113 -17.24 32.73 -9.11
C ALA A 1113 -17.67 31.26 -9.33
N ARG A 1114 -16.71 30.33 -9.38
CA ARG A 1114 -16.89 28.88 -9.56
C ARG A 1114 -16.48 28.06 -8.31
N GLY A 1115 -16.28 28.72 -7.17
CA GLY A 1115 -15.89 28.04 -5.93
C GLY A 1115 -14.45 27.51 -5.98
N GLN A 1116 -13.53 28.27 -6.56
CA GLN A 1116 -12.09 27.98 -6.53
C GLN A 1116 -11.35 29.12 -5.84
N ARG A 1117 -10.32 28.82 -5.06
CA ARG A 1117 -9.43 29.83 -4.48
C ARG A 1117 -8.73 30.63 -5.60
N ALA A 1118 -8.39 31.88 -5.32
CA ALA A 1118 -7.59 32.69 -6.24
C ALA A 1118 -6.17 32.10 -6.30
N LEU A 1119 -5.74 31.69 -7.49
CA LEU A 1119 -4.46 31.01 -7.68
C LEU A 1119 -3.33 32.01 -8.00
N PRO A 1120 -2.09 31.72 -7.55
CA PRO A 1120 -0.88 32.35 -8.08
C PRO A 1120 -0.83 32.31 -9.61
N TYR A 1121 -0.20 33.31 -10.21
CA TYR A 1121 -0.02 33.35 -11.65
C TYR A 1121 1.34 33.92 -12.07
N VAL A 1122 1.80 33.51 -13.26
CA VAL A 1122 3.05 33.99 -13.86
C VAL A 1122 2.78 34.72 -15.17
N VAL A 1123 3.57 35.74 -15.47
CA VAL A 1123 3.45 36.52 -16.71
C VAL A 1123 4.72 36.32 -17.55
N ASP A 1124 4.56 35.97 -18.83
CA ASP A 1124 5.68 36.03 -19.77
C ASP A 1124 6.02 37.51 -20.09
N THR A 1125 7.22 37.92 -19.69
CA THR A 1125 7.79 39.25 -19.89
C THR A 1125 8.93 39.26 -20.90
N SER A 1126 9.06 38.22 -21.74
CA SER A 1126 10.09 38.14 -22.79
C SER A 1126 10.00 39.29 -23.81
N ARG A 1127 8.78 39.71 -24.21
CA ARG A 1127 8.57 40.62 -25.36
C ARG A 1127 7.57 41.76 -25.13
N ASN A 1128 7.22 42.06 -23.87
CA ASN A 1128 6.03 42.85 -23.55
C ASN A 1128 6.23 44.30 -23.03
N ALA A 1129 7.43 44.90 -23.12
CA ALA A 1129 7.69 46.19 -22.47
C ALA A 1129 6.96 47.40 -23.07
N ASN A 1130 6.41 47.28 -24.29
CA ASN A 1130 5.73 48.35 -25.01
C ASN A 1130 4.29 47.98 -25.45
N GLY A 1131 3.85 46.75 -25.16
CA GLY A 1131 2.61 46.18 -25.69
C GLY A 1131 2.72 45.75 -27.15
N GLY A 1132 1.88 44.80 -27.56
CA GLY A 1132 1.46 44.60 -28.95
C GLY A 1132 0.02 45.09 -29.14
N THR A 1133 -0.49 45.08 -30.36
CA THR A 1133 -1.90 45.39 -30.65
C THR A 1133 -2.75 44.11 -30.69
N ALA A 1134 -4.06 44.22 -30.46
CA ALA A 1134 -4.95 43.07 -30.47
C ALA A 1134 -5.03 42.45 -31.87
N GLY A 1135 -4.49 41.25 -32.03
CA GLY A 1135 -4.31 40.56 -33.31
C GLY A 1135 -2.84 40.38 -33.74
N ASP A 1136 -1.88 41.03 -33.06
CA ASP A 1136 -0.46 40.74 -33.25
C ASP A 1136 -0.09 39.40 -32.60
N TRP A 1137 0.18 38.40 -33.43
CA TRP A 1137 0.52 37.03 -32.99
C TRP A 1137 1.94 36.57 -33.41
N CYS A 1138 2.58 37.27 -34.35
CA CYS A 1138 3.79 36.76 -35.01
C CYS A 1138 4.74 37.89 -35.46
N ASN A 1139 5.94 37.95 -34.85
CA ASN A 1139 7.01 38.90 -35.17
C ASN A 1139 6.59 40.38 -35.44
N PRO A 1140 5.74 41.02 -34.59
CA PRO A 1140 5.22 42.37 -34.83
C PRO A 1140 6.27 43.48 -34.68
N GLU A 1141 5.98 44.66 -35.22
CA GLU A 1141 6.83 45.85 -35.10
C GLU A 1141 6.53 46.64 -33.80
N GLY A 1142 7.55 47.29 -33.23
CA GLY A 1142 7.39 48.19 -32.07
C GLY A 1142 7.30 47.52 -30.69
N VAL A 1143 7.15 46.19 -30.61
CA VAL A 1143 7.26 45.43 -29.35
C VAL A 1143 8.68 45.49 -28.77
N LYS A 1144 8.83 45.25 -27.46
CA LYS A 1144 10.10 45.45 -26.74
C LYS A 1144 10.38 44.39 -25.69
N LEU A 1145 11.67 44.05 -25.54
CA LEU A 1145 12.21 43.19 -24.49
C LEU A 1145 11.73 43.65 -23.11
N GLY A 1146 10.93 42.83 -22.43
CA GLY A 1146 10.41 43.11 -21.08
C GLY A 1146 11.42 42.81 -19.98
N VAL A 1147 10.96 42.89 -18.74
CA VAL A 1147 11.81 42.70 -17.55
C VAL A 1147 12.32 41.25 -17.48
N THR A 1148 13.60 41.09 -17.14
CA THR A 1148 14.25 39.78 -16.98
C THR A 1148 13.60 38.93 -15.90
N SER A 1149 13.57 37.61 -16.11
CA SER A 1149 13.06 36.59 -15.18
C SER A 1149 13.42 36.88 -13.71
N ARG A 1150 12.39 37.08 -12.87
CA ARG A 1150 12.55 37.48 -11.46
C ARG A 1150 11.30 37.17 -10.63
N VAL A 1151 11.51 37.02 -9.32
CA VAL A 1151 10.42 37.10 -8.33
C VAL A 1151 9.76 38.47 -8.43
N SER A 1152 8.44 38.48 -8.48
CA SER A 1152 7.68 39.73 -8.50
C SER A 1152 7.65 40.37 -7.10
N THR A 1153 7.31 41.66 -7.05
CA THR A 1153 7.08 42.40 -5.80
C THR A 1153 5.61 42.80 -5.59
N THR A 1154 4.77 42.63 -6.61
CA THR A 1154 3.36 43.08 -6.65
C THR A 1154 2.62 42.37 -7.79
N GLY A 1155 1.45 41.79 -7.53
CA GLY A 1155 0.60 41.18 -8.57
C GLY A 1155 0.97 39.72 -8.86
N PRO A 1156 1.56 39.39 -10.04
CA PRO A 1156 1.99 38.03 -10.36
C PRO A 1156 2.96 37.47 -9.31
N GLU A 1157 3.11 36.15 -9.21
CA GLU A 1157 4.13 35.49 -8.38
C GLU A 1157 5.52 35.65 -9.02
N PHE A 1158 5.61 35.33 -10.31
CA PHE A 1158 6.84 35.46 -11.11
C PHE A 1158 6.61 36.21 -12.41
N LEU A 1159 7.59 37.04 -12.78
CA LEU A 1159 7.72 37.63 -14.11
C LEU A 1159 8.84 36.85 -14.80
N LEU A 1160 8.54 36.12 -15.87
CA LEU A 1160 9.43 35.12 -16.46
C LEU A 1160 9.66 35.38 -17.94
N TRP A 1161 10.82 35.04 -18.48
CA TRP A 1161 11.00 34.89 -19.93
C TRP A 1161 10.62 33.47 -20.32
N ILE A 1162 9.35 33.25 -20.68
CA ILE A 1162 8.85 31.92 -21.03
C ILE A 1162 9.18 31.64 -22.49
N LYS A 1163 8.72 32.47 -23.44
CA LYS A 1163 9.30 32.50 -24.80
C LYS A 1163 10.76 32.99 -24.75
N VAL A 1164 11.63 32.37 -25.54
CA VAL A 1164 13.01 32.82 -25.75
C VAL A 1164 13.00 34.13 -26.55
N PRO A 1165 13.51 35.25 -26.00
CA PRO A 1165 13.42 36.55 -26.66
C PRO A 1165 14.44 36.66 -27.80
N GLY A 1166 13.93 36.85 -29.02
CA GLY A 1166 14.72 36.83 -30.26
C GLY A 1166 14.48 35.60 -31.13
N ASP A 1167 13.77 34.58 -30.63
CA ASP A 1167 13.29 33.46 -31.45
C ASP A 1167 12.02 33.86 -32.23
N SER A 1168 11.98 33.47 -33.50
CA SER A 1168 10.82 33.69 -34.39
C SER A 1168 9.56 33.00 -33.87
N ASP A 1169 8.40 33.57 -34.22
CA ASP A 1169 7.09 32.92 -34.06
C ASP A 1169 6.64 32.15 -35.32
N GLY A 1170 7.25 32.42 -36.48
CA GLY A 1170 6.89 31.82 -37.77
C GLY A 1170 7.38 32.64 -38.96
N ASP A 1171 7.01 32.19 -40.16
CA ASP A 1171 7.25 32.88 -41.43
C ASP A 1171 6.29 34.08 -41.57
N CYS A 1172 6.67 35.23 -41.00
CA CYS A 1172 5.72 36.31 -40.75
C CYS A 1172 6.38 37.66 -40.39
N GLY A 1173 5.56 38.73 -40.48
CA GLY A 1173 5.90 40.05 -39.97
C GLY A 1173 7.07 40.69 -40.72
N ARG A 1174 8.21 40.81 -40.05
CA ARG A 1174 9.48 41.33 -40.61
C ARG A 1174 10.50 40.23 -40.92
N LEU A 1175 10.14 38.95 -40.78
CA LEU A 1175 11.04 37.79 -40.91
C LEU A 1175 10.41 36.72 -41.82
N GLU A 1176 10.31 37.06 -43.11
CA GLU A 1176 9.98 36.10 -44.16
C GLU A 1176 11.03 34.97 -44.22
N ASP A 1177 10.60 33.76 -44.59
CA ASP A 1177 11.39 32.52 -44.68
C ASP A 1177 12.00 31.99 -43.34
N LEU A 1178 11.60 32.48 -42.15
CA LEU A 1178 12.22 32.11 -40.86
C LEU A 1178 11.33 31.25 -39.93
N PRO A 1179 11.60 29.92 -39.79
CA PRO A 1179 10.77 29.02 -38.98
C PRO A 1179 10.67 29.41 -37.49
N ALA A 1180 9.52 29.11 -36.89
CA ALA A 1180 9.26 29.28 -35.47
C ALA A 1180 10.34 28.62 -34.59
N GLY A 1181 10.73 29.28 -33.50
CA GLY A 1181 11.81 28.82 -32.60
C GLY A 1181 13.23 29.07 -33.13
N THR A 1182 13.40 29.65 -34.32
CA THR A 1182 14.74 30.02 -34.83
C THR A 1182 15.17 31.38 -34.30
N PHE A 1183 16.32 31.46 -33.63
CA PHE A 1183 16.87 32.73 -33.12
C PHE A 1183 17.31 33.67 -34.25
N SER A 1184 16.76 34.89 -34.26
CA SER A 1184 17.16 35.97 -35.16
C SER A 1184 17.88 37.09 -34.39
N PRO A 1185 19.14 37.41 -34.72
CA PRO A 1185 19.85 38.55 -34.12
C PRO A 1185 19.22 39.90 -34.50
N ASP A 1186 18.52 39.98 -35.63
CA ASP A 1186 17.80 41.19 -36.03
C ASP A 1186 16.56 41.39 -35.14
N LEU A 1187 15.75 40.34 -34.94
CA LEU A 1187 14.62 40.36 -33.99
C LEU A 1187 15.07 40.68 -32.56
N ALA A 1188 16.19 40.09 -32.13
CA ALA A 1188 16.80 40.38 -30.86
C ALA A 1188 17.19 41.87 -30.74
N THR A 1189 17.75 42.48 -31.79
CA THR A 1189 18.01 43.93 -31.76
C THR A 1189 16.76 44.79 -31.83
N TRP A 1190 15.72 44.41 -32.60
CA TRP A 1190 14.45 45.13 -32.65
C TRP A 1190 13.73 45.12 -31.30
N LEU A 1191 13.76 44.01 -30.55
CA LEU A 1191 13.25 43.95 -29.19
C LEU A 1191 14.02 44.87 -28.22
N ILE A 1192 15.32 45.07 -28.43
CA ILE A 1192 16.15 45.97 -27.61
C ILE A 1192 15.86 47.45 -27.94
N SER A 1193 15.78 47.82 -29.23
CA SER A 1193 15.53 49.18 -29.71
C SER A 1193 14.06 49.61 -29.57
N GLY A 1194 13.12 48.73 -29.90
CA GLY A 1194 11.71 49.03 -30.18
C GLY A 1194 11.47 49.59 -31.59
N THR A 1195 12.34 49.26 -32.55
CA THR A 1195 12.37 49.78 -33.93
C THR A 1195 12.97 48.77 -34.90
#